data_AF-B5JKR5-F1
#
_entry.id   AF-B5JKR5-F1
#
_cell.length_a   1.000
_cell.length_b   1.000
_cell.length_c   1.000
_cell.angle_alpha   90.00
_cell.angle_beta   90.00
_cell.angle_gamma   90.00
#
_symmetry.space_group_name_H-M   'P 1'
#
loop_
_entity.id
_entity.type
_entity.pdbx_description
1 polymer ?
#
loop_
_entity_poly.entity_id
_entity_poly.type
_entity_poly.pdbx_seq_one_letter_code
_entity_poly.pdbx_strand_id
1 'polypeptide(L)'
;MNLLKKSCFLMLPLSFAHSIETQSLEGEWRFALDLGNSGIEERWFDQTLDGRVLLPGDLTSQGIGNPITVDTPWVGSVFDASYYKAERFAPYREPDNIKVPFWLQPELYYAGPAWYQRKITFDDAWVGKRVTLSLERPHWKTTVWLDGREIGSDVSLSTVHVYDLGVVVAAGVRTLTIRVDNSSVVDVGENSHSVSDHTQGNWNGIVGRIELAVSEPVWVDGLRVYPDADTNQVRIEGTIRNATGKSVVGELGVAVVPLMGAAPLMGEAVSQGLDFEGESIRFEAVYSFSGDASLWSEFTPELYELGVELKLNDRVESNVSKTRFGFRKIEADGRQLRINGRKLFLRGTLECAIFPKTGYPPTDVASWQKVYAAVQAHGLNHVRFHSWCPPEAAFVAADEMGVYLQVEAASWPNQSTTLGDGAPIDEWIEAETKRVLAAYGNHASFVLMASGNEPGGERHEEWLQGWVARRKASDDRRLYTGGAGWPQISENEFHVTSDPRIQQWGDGLKSRINSLPPETMTDYRDYIEERAVPVVSHEIGQWCVYPNFEEMDKYTGYLKPKNFEIFREWLEAKEMGHLAKDFVMASGKLQALCYKEDIESALRTSGMGGFQLLDLHDFPGQGTALVGVLDPFWEEKGYISPAEYGRFCNAVVPLARFAKRVFTQGERVTVGLELSHYGADTFRSATPVWKLINEAGVTVRSGELASRDLPAEGLLTLGELELDFAGLASPARYRFELAIAGTEFANDWNLWVYPESKDSNVGTEVQFVRELDDGALKALEGGGTIVLQIDPKQVQGDTDGPVQLGFSTTFWNTSWTGGQAPHTMGILCNPEHAALAEFPTEFHSDWQWWYVITNSAAMILDDLPAEIKPIVRVVDDWFHVRRLALAFEVKVGKGRLIVTSVDLDAEENPVVAQFRKSLLDYAGEAVEADLVEVDAAAIRSLYR
;
A
#
# COMPACT_ATOMS: atom_id res chain seq x y z
N MET A 1 -41.05 -63.32 -5.69
CA MET A 1 -41.38 -62.11 -6.44
C MET A 1 -41.20 -60.94 -5.48
N ASN A 2 -40.24 -60.05 -5.77
CA ASN A 2 -39.90 -58.80 -5.08
C ASN A 2 -39.62 -58.84 -3.57
N LEU A 3 -38.32 -58.86 -3.22
CA LEU A 3 -37.84 -58.33 -1.94
C LEU A 3 -36.42 -57.76 -2.09
N LEU A 4 -36.29 -56.51 -1.66
CA LEU A 4 -35.11 -55.83 -1.11
C LEU A 4 -33.72 -56.21 -1.64
N LYS A 5 -33.14 -55.33 -2.46
CA LYS A 5 -31.71 -55.00 -2.39
C LYS A 5 -31.57 -53.49 -2.24
N LYS A 6 -31.71 -53.00 -1.00
CA LYS A 6 -31.03 -51.78 -0.57
C LYS A 6 -29.54 -52.15 -0.47
N SER A 7 -28.74 -51.75 -1.45
CA SER A 7 -27.29 -51.77 -1.30
C SER A 7 -26.92 -50.75 -0.24
N CYS A 8 -26.63 -51.21 0.97
CA CYS A 8 -25.87 -50.43 1.94
C CYS A 8 -24.47 -50.27 1.37
N PHE A 9 -24.18 -49.13 0.76
CA PHE A 9 -22.80 -48.68 0.60
C PHE A 9 -22.31 -48.32 2.00
N LEU A 10 -21.42 -49.14 2.56
CA LEU A 10 -20.57 -48.68 3.65
C LEU A 10 -19.82 -47.46 3.11
N MET A 11 -19.99 -46.29 3.74
CA MET A 11 -19.05 -45.18 3.62
C MET A 11 -17.68 -45.67 4.10
N LEU A 12 -16.86 -46.15 3.18
CA LEU A 12 -15.42 -46.14 3.41
C LEU A 12 -14.99 -44.68 3.30
N PRO A 13 -14.24 -44.13 4.29
CA PRO A 13 -13.65 -42.81 4.13
C PRO A 13 -12.80 -42.85 2.87
N LEU A 14 -13.11 -41.99 1.90
CA LEU A 14 -12.27 -41.74 0.74
C LEU A 14 -10.94 -41.21 1.26
N SER A 15 -9.97 -42.11 1.37
CA SER A 15 -8.60 -41.79 1.70
C SER A 15 -7.99 -41.12 0.47
N PHE A 16 -7.93 -39.78 0.46
CA PHE A 16 -7.21 -38.98 -0.55
C PHE A 16 -5.68 -39.14 -0.44
N ALA A 17 -5.19 -40.38 -0.36
CA ALA A 17 -3.79 -40.69 -0.08
C ALA A 17 -2.91 -40.82 -1.35
N HIS A 18 -3.46 -40.60 -2.55
CA HIS A 18 -2.64 -40.46 -3.75
C HIS A 18 -2.32 -38.98 -3.98
N SER A 19 -1.14 -38.57 -3.53
CA SER A 19 -0.52 -37.32 -3.96
C SER A 19 0.14 -37.52 -5.33
N ILE A 20 0.01 -36.55 -6.23
CA ILE A 20 0.84 -36.48 -7.44
C ILE A 20 2.30 -36.51 -7.00
N GLU A 21 3.08 -37.43 -7.57
CA GLU A 21 4.52 -37.50 -7.31
C GLU A 21 5.18 -36.27 -7.95
N THR A 22 5.85 -35.45 -7.13
CA THR A 22 6.62 -34.30 -7.60
C THR A 22 8.11 -34.49 -7.34
N GLN A 23 8.93 -34.04 -8.29
CA GLN A 23 10.37 -34.01 -8.19
C GLN A 23 10.85 -32.56 -8.33
N SER A 24 11.45 -32.03 -7.25
CA SER A 24 12.12 -30.73 -7.30
C SER A 24 13.36 -30.76 -8.19
N LEU A 25 13.50 -29.71 -9.00
CA LEU A 25 14.67 -29.40 -9.80
C LEU A 25 15.44 -28.20 -9.23
N GLU A 26 15.33 -27.96 -7.93
CA GLU A 26 16.20 -27.02 -7.20
C GLU A 26 17.67 -27.48 -7.24
N GLY A 27 18.58 -26.52 -7.26
CA GLY A 27 20.02 -26.72 -7.15
C GLY A 27 20.79 -26.07 -8.30
N GLU A 28 21.94 -26.65 -8.62
CA GLU A 28 22.83 -26.12 -9.67
C GLU A 28 22.31 -26.46 -11.08
N TRP A 29 22.27 -25.44 -11.94
CA TRP A 29 21.97 -25.53 -13.36
C TRP A 29 23.18 -25.07 -14.17
N ARG A 30 23.34 -25.63 -15.36
CA ARG A 30 24.24 -25.08 -16.37
C ARG A 30 23.61 -23.84 -16.97
N PHE A 31 24.44 -22.87 -17.37
CA PHE A 31 23.93 -21.56 -17.73
C PHE A 31 24.77 -20.85 -18.81
N ALA A 32 24.14 -19.97 -19.59
CA ALA A 32 24.80 -18.99 -20.46
C ALA A 32 23.95 -17.71 -20.62
N LEU A 33 24.61 -16.54 -20.55
CA LEU A 33 24.02 -15.25 -20.96
C LEU A 33 23.97 -15.18 -22.48
N ASP A 34 22.84 -14.75 -23.03
CA ASP A 34 22.64 -14.59 -24.47
C ASP A 34 22.58 -13.10 -24.84
N LEU A 35 23.72 -12.42 -24.65
CA LEU A 35 23.86 -10.97 -24.85
C LEU A 35 23.48 -10.51 -26.27
N GLY A 36 23.65 -11.38 -27.27
CA GLY A 36 23.34 -11.10 -28.67
C GLY A 36 21.97 -11.63 -29.12
N ASN A 37 21.22 -12.30 -28.25
CA ASN A 37 20.00 -13.04 -28.60
C ASN A 37 20.20 -14.00 -29.80
N SER A 38 21.34 -14.69 -29.87
CA SER A 38 21.70 -15.60 -30.96
C SER A 38 21.52 -17.08 -30.59
N GLY A 39 21.20 -17.40 -29.33
CA GLY A 39 21.19 -18.78 -28.83
C GLY A 39 20.19 -19.71 -29.53
N ILE A 40 19.08 -19.18 -30.07
CA ILE A 40 18.13 -19.97 -30.86
C ILE A 40 18.74 -20.34 -32.22
N GLU A 41 19.32 -19.37 -32.92
CA GLU A 41 19.96 -19.55 -34.23
C GLU A 41 21.17 -20.47 -34.15
N GLU A 42 21.97 -20.33 -33.09
CA GLU A 42 23.13 -21.14 -32.78
C GLU A 42 22.78 -22.49 -32.12
N ARG A 43 21.50 -22.76 -31.88
CA ARG A 43 20.99 -24.01 -31.30
C ARG A 43 21.62 -24.36 -29.95
N TRP A 44 21.72 -23.40 -29.04
CA TRP A 44 22.29 -23.64 -27.70
C TRP A 44 21.55 -24.72 -26.90
N PHE A 45 20.29 -24.99 -27.22
CA PHE A 45 19.52 -26.12 -26.68
C PHE A 45 20.07 -27.51 -27.04
N ASP A 46 20.92 -27.63 -28.07
CA ASP A 46 21.64 -28.86 -28.44
C ASP A 46 23.09 -28.89 -27.91
N GLN A 47 23.56 -27.80 -27.31
CA GLN A 47 24.92 -27.64 -26.84
C GLN A 47 25.01 -27.83 -25.32
N THR A 48 26.23 -28.06 -24.83
CA THR A 48 26.53 -28.01 -23.39
C THR A 48 26.85 -26.58 -23.00
N LEU A 49 26.12 -26.03 -22.03
CA LEU A 49 26.41 -24.71 -21.46
C LEU A 49 27.51 -24.81 -20.39
N ASP A 50 28.44 -23.86 -20.40
CA ASP A 50 29.64 -23.91 -19.54
C ASP A 50 29.41 -23.28 -18.16
N GLY A 51 28.59 -22.23 -18.06
CA GLY A 51 28.32 -21.52 -16.82
C GLY A 51 27.56 -22.36 -15.79
N ARG A 52 27.51 -21.86 -14.55
CA ARG A 52 26.73 -22.45 -13.44
C ARG A 52 25.96 -21.37 -12.72
N VAL A 53 24.77 -21.72 -12.26
CA VAL A 53 23.87 -20.86 -11.50
C VAL A 53 23.00 -21.72 -10.59
N LEU A 54 22.58 -21.19 -9.46
CA LEU A 54 21.59 -21.82 -8.59
C LEU A 54 20.20 -21.37 -8.98
N LEU A 55 19.27 -22.31 -9.08
CA LEU A 55 17.84 -22.05 -9.19
C LEU A 55 17.08 -22.88 -8.14
N PRO A 56 15.98 -22.38 -7.55
CA PRO A 56 15.37 -21.07 -7.82
C PRO A 56 16.24 -19.87 -7.41
N GLY A 57 16.14 -18.78 -8.17
CA GLY A 57 16.92 -17.56 -7.98
C GLY A 57 17.00 -16.71 -9.25
N ASP A 58 17.62 -15.54 -9.13
CA ASP A 58 17.94 -14.64 -10.22
C ASP A 58 19.46 -14.53 -10.46
N LEU A 59 19.84 -14.00 -11.61
CA LEU A 59 21.25 -13.88 -12.02
C LEU A 59 22.02 -12.82 -11.22
N THR A 60 21.44 -11.64 -11.03
CA THR A 60 22.14 -10.46 -10.52
C THR A 60 22.43 -10.61 -9.02
N SER A 61 21.57 -11.27 -8.25
CA SER A 61 21.85 -11.65 -6.85
C SER A 61 23.01 -12.65 -6.70
N GLN A 62 23.34 -13.39 -7.77
CA GLN A 62 24.45 -14.35 -7.83
C GLN A 62 25.72 -13.75 -8.44
N GLY A 63 25.78 -12.43 -8.62
CA GLY A 63 26.96 -11.75 -9.15
C GLY A 63 27.08 -11.82 -10.68
N ILE A 64 26.00 -12.17 -11.39
CA ILE A 64 25.98 -12.30 -12.85
C ILE A 64 25.18 -11.14 -13.45
N GLY A 65 25.86 -10.22 -14.11
CA GLY A 65 25.25 -9.06 -14.76
C GLY A 65 26.29 -7.99 -15.07
N ASN A 66 25.82 -6.80 -15.44
CA ASN A 66 26.67 -5.64 -15.70
C ASN A 66 26.65 -4.70 -14.49
N PRO A 67 27.78 -4.04 -14.15
CA PRO A 67 27.79 -2.97 -13.17
C PRO A 67 26.79 -1.86 -13.52
N ILE A 68 26.23 -1.20 -12.51
CA ILE A 68 25.38 -0.02 -12.72
C ILE A 68 26.21 1.14 -13.26
N THR A 69 25.71 1.81 -14.29
CA THR A 69 26.28 3.01 -14.90
C THR A 69 25.23 4.10 -15.03
N VAL A 70 25.64 5.32 -15.41
CA VAL A 70 24.71 6.41 -15.74
C VAL A 70 23.83 6.09 -16.95
N ASP A 71 24.26 5.14 -17.79
CA ASP A 71 23.59 4.69 -19.00
C ASP A 71 22.86 3.34 -18.81
N THR A 72 22.72 2.85 -17.56
CA THR A 72 21.97 1.63 -17.28
C THR A 72 20.55 1.77 -17.84
N PRO A 73 20.11 0.84 -18.71
CA PRO A 73 18.82 0.94 -19.38
C PRO A 73 17.71 0.42 -18.48
N TRP A 74 17.38 1.20 -17.45
CA TRP A 74 16.26 0.93 -16.54
C TRP A 74 14.95 0.77 -17.32
N VAL A 75 14.05 -0.08 -16.81
CA VAL A 75 12.71 -0.25 -17.37
C VAL A 75 11.82 0.91 -16.95
N GLY A 76 11.86 1.31 -15.68
CA GLY A 76 11.07 2.43 -15.17
C GLY A 76 11.54 3.78 -15.72
N SER A 77 10.60 4.69 -15.97
CA SER A 77 10.95 6.02 -16.47
C SER A 77 11.44 6.96 -15.36
N VAL A 78 12.42 7.78 -15.72
CA VAL A 78 12.94 8.86 -14.87
C VAL A 78 12.32 10.18 -15.31
N PHE A 79 11.34 10.66 -14.56
CA PHE A 79 10.66 11.93 -14.84
C PHE A 79 11.52 13.15 -14.50
N ASP A 80 12.27 13.09 -13.40
CA ASP A 80 13.14 14.18 -12.97
C ASP A 80 14.51 14.10 -13.63
N ALA A 81 14.73 14.94 -14.64
CA ALA A 81 16.00 15.01 -15.36
C ALA A 81 17.15 15.65 -14.55
N SER A 82 16.90 16.13 -13.32
CA SER A 82 17.91 16.81 -12.50
C SER A 82 19.08 15.91 -12.15
N TYR A 83 18.86 14.60 -11.97
CA TYR A 83 19.94 13.64 -11.72
C TYR A 83 20.99 13.65 -12.83
N TYR A 84 20.63 13.95 -14.08
CA TYR A 84 21.57 13.97 -15.20
C TYR A 84 22.22 15.34 -15.43
N LYS A 85 21.66 16.43 -14.88
CA LYS A 85 22.01 17.80 -15.26
C LYS A 85 22.46 18.69 -14.11
N ALA A 86 21.92 18.50 -12.92
CA ALA A 86 22.21 19.36 -11.78
C ALA A 86 23.59 19.04 -11.19
N GLU A 87 24.29 20.08 -10.75
CA GLU A 87 25.64 20.00 -10.19
C GLU A 87 25.64 19.23 -8.85
N ARG A 88 24.58 19.39 -8.04
CA ARG A 88 24.43 18.68 -6.76
C ARG A 88 24.45 17.15 -6.89
N PHE A 89 24.15 16.62 -8.08
CA PHE A 89 24.20 15.18 -8.37
C PHE A 89 25.49 14.74 -9.08
N ALA A 90 26.38 15.65 -9.45
CA ALA A 90 27.63 15.31 -10.15
C ALA A 90 28.49 14.27 -9.41
N PRO A 91 28.67 14.34 -8.07
CA PRO A 91 29.44 13.34 -7.33
C PRO A 91 28.87 11.92 -7.40
N TYR A 92 27.57 11.78 -7.68
CA TYR A 92 26.86 10.50 -7.73
C TYR A 92 26.74 9.92 -9.16
N ARG A 93 27.40 10.55 -10.13
CA ARG A 93 27.51 10.06 -11.52
C ARG A 93 28.92 9.52 -11.83
N GLU A 94 29.84 9.62 -10.87
CA GLU A 94 31.20 9.10 -11.01
C GLU A 94 31.21 7.57 -10.97
N PRO A 95 32.01 6.87 -11.82
CA PRO A 95 31.96 5.42 -11.97
C PRO A 95 32.02 4.60 -10.67
N ASP A 96 32.81 5.05 -9.69
CA ASP A 96 32.98 4.35 -8.40
C ASP A 96 31.97 4.79 -7.32
N ASN A 97 31.03 5.69 -7.65
CA ASN A 97 30.08 6.27 -6.70
C ASN A 97 28.68 6.49 -7.31
N ILE A 98 28.23 5.60 -8.19
CA ILE A 98 26.91 5.76 -8.83
C ILE A 98 25.78 5.50 -7.83
N LYS A 99 24.97 6.53 -7.60
CA LYS A 99 23.79 6.49 -6.71
C LYS A 99 22.59 7.13 -7.38
N VAL A 100 21.55 6.34 -7.61
CA VAL A 100 20.27 6.82 -8.16
C VAL A 100 19.36 7.34 -7.02
N PRO A 101 18.81 8.56 -7.12
CA PRO A 101 18.01 9.16 -6.04
C PRO A 101 16.52 8.76 -6.07
N PHE A 102 16.05 8.08 -7.11
CA PHE A 102 14.62 7.93 -7.40
C PHE A 102 14.00 6.62 -6.91
N TRP A 103 14.83 5.61 -6.63
CA TRP A 103 14.43 4.28 -6.18
C TRP A 103 15.61 3.54 -5.54
N LEU A 104 15.32 2.37 -4.96
CA LEU A 104 16.37 1.48 -4.42
C LEU A 104 17.12 0.79 -5.56
N GLN A 105 18.44 0.73 -5.46
CA GLN A 105 19.31 0.35 -6.57
C GLN A 105 19.88 -1.06 -6.38
N PRO A 106 19.83 -1.97 -7.38
CA PRO A 106 20.60 -3.21 -7.34
C PRO A 106 22.11 -2.96 -7.56
N GLU A 107 22.95 -3.95 -7.29
CA GLU A 107 24.40 -3.83 -7.57
C GLU A 107 24.77 -4.15 -9.02
N LEU A 108 23.98 -4.99 -9.68
CA LEU A 108 24.17 -5.43 -11.06
C LEU A 108 22.84 -5.36 -11.83
N TYR A 109 22.94 -5.20 -13.15
CA TYR A 109 21.81 -5.15 -14.07
C TYR A 109 21.97 -6.10 -15.26
N TYR A 110 20.91 -6.81 -15.61
CA TYR A 110 20.85 -7.63 -16.82
C TYR A 110 19.44 -7.71 -17.40
N ALA A 111 19.28 -7.29 -18.66
CA ALA A 111 18.05 -7.45 -19.42
C ALA A 111 18.37 -8.14 -20.75
N GLY A 112 17.67 -9.24 -21.03
CA GLY A 112 17.84 -10.04 -22.23
C GLY A 112 17.71 -11.54 -21.97
N PRO A 113 17.88 -12.37 -23.00
CA PRO A 113 17.72 -13.80 -22.85
C PRO A 113 18.86 -14.45 -22.09
N ALA A 114 18.53 -15.50 -21.35
CA ALA A 114 19.49 -16.34 -20.66
C ALA A 114 19.05 -17.80 -20.71
N TRP A 115 20.01 -18.72 -20.82
CA TRP A 115 19.75 -20.13 -21.05
C TRP A 115 20.17 -20.94 -19.83
N TYR A 116 19.30 -21.85 -19.39
CA TYR A 116 19.46 -22.72 -18.25
C TYR A 116 19.33 -24.17 -18.71
N GLN A 117 20.24 -25.04 -18.30
CA GLN A 117 20.24 -26.44 -18.70
C GLN A 117 20.50 -27.37 -17.52
N ARG A 118 19.68 -28.42 -17.39
CA ARG A 118 19.84 -29.47 -16.38
C ARG A 118 19.62 -30.84 -16.97
N LYS A 119 20.37 -31.82 -16.46
CA LYS A 119 20.09 -33.23 -16.70
C LYS A 119 19.02 -33.68 -15.72
N ILE A 120 17.93 -34.20 -16.24
CA ILE A 120 16.84 -34.82 -15.46
C ILE A 120 16.79 -36.30 -15.79
N THR A 121 16.28 -37.13 -14.88
CA THR A 121 16.16 -38.58 -15.11
C THR A 121 14.70 -38.94 -15.10
N PHE A 122 14.24 -39.58 -16.16
CA PHE A 122 12.93 -40.25 -16.15
C PHE A 122 13.14 -41.66 -15.63
N ASP A 123 12.53 -41.95 -14.48
CA ASP A 123 12.65 -43.26 -13.85
C ASP A 123 11.84 -44.33 -14.60
N ASP A 124 12.22 -45.60 -14.45
CA ASP A 124 11.48 -46.73 -15.04
C ASP A 124 10.01 -46.75 -14.60
N ALA A 125 9.72 -46.29 -13.38
CA ALA A 125 8.36 -46.18 -12.84
C ALA A 125 7.48 -45.14 -13.58
N TRP A 126 8.10 -44.16 -14.26
CA TRP A 126 7.37 -43.12 -14.98
C TRP A 126 6.97 -43.54 -16.38
N VAL A 127 7.48 -44.66 -16.90
CA VAL A 127 7.13 -45.15 -18.25
C VAL A 127 5.62 -45.39 -18.35
N GLY A 128 4.97 -44.76 -19.33
CA GLY A 128 3.52 -44.78 -19.52
C GLY A 128 2.75 -43.76 -18.69
N LYS A 129 3.42 -42.97 -17.85
CA LYS A 129 2.86 -41.83 -17.11
C LYS A 129 3.12 -40.52 -17.85
N ARG A 130 2.29 -39.51 -17.57
CA ARG A 130 2.43 -38.15 -18.07
C ARG A 130 3.36 -37.37 -17.14
N VAL A 131 4.23 -36.53 -17.71
CA VAL A 131 5.11 -35.64 -16.94
C VAL A 131 4.85 -34.20 -17.36
N THR A 132 4.68 -33.31 -16.38
CA THR A 132 4.63 -31.86 -16.59
C THR A 132 5.78 -31.16 -15.88
N LEU A 133 6.30 -30.09 -16.46
CA LEU A 133 7.24 -29.17 -15.83
C LEU A 133 6.52 -27.90 -15.41
N SER A 134 6.68 -27.49 -14.16
CA SER A 134 6.18 -26.22 -13.62
C SER A 134 7.34 -25.29 -13.28
N LEU A 135 7.27 -24.05 -13.74
CA LEU A 135 8.19 -22.97 -13.40
C LEU A 135 7.39 -21.90 -12.64
N GLU A 136 7.56 -21.82 -11.33
CA GLU A 136 6.90 -20.81 -10.51
C GLU A 136 7.66 -19.49 -10.61
N ARG A 137 6.96 -18.45 -11.06
CA ARG A 137 7.44 -17.08 -11.15
C ARG A 137 8.76 -16.93 -11.93
N PRO A 138 8.80 -17.33 -13.22
CA PRO A 138 9.84 -16.86 -14.13
C PRO A 138 9.62 -15.38 -14.48
N HIS A 139 10.68 -14.69 -14.90
CA HIS A 139 10.59 -13.31 -15.39
C HIS A 139 11.39 -13.19 -16.70
N TRP A 140 10.78 -13.04 -17.87
CA TRP A 140 9.35 -13.06 -18.16
C TRP A 140 9.00 -14.24 -19.07
N LYS A 141 9.36 -14.19 -20.36
CA LYS A 141 9.02 -15.24 -21.31
C LYS A 141 9.92 -16.44 -21.09
N THR A 142 9.33 -17.64 -21.04
CA THR A 142 10.11 -18.89 -21.05
C THR A 142 9.84 -19.72 -22.29
N THR A 143 10.87 -20.38 -22.80
CA THR A 143 10.78 -21.41 -23.85
C THR A 143 11.52 -22.66 -23.38
N VAL A 144 10.91 -23.83 -23.58
CA VAL A 144 11.42 -25.10 -23.04
C VAL A 144 11.75 -26.08 -24.16
N TRP A 145 12.89 -26.76 -24.02
CA TRP A 145 13.31 -27.88 -24.87
C TRP A 145 13.62 -29.11 -24.02
N LEU A 146 13.28 -30.28 -24.54
CA LEU A 146 13.66 -31.58 -24.00
C LEU A 146 14.42 -32.37 -25.06
N ASP A 147 15.67 -32.73 -24.77
CA ASP A 147 16.57 -33.41 -25.71
C ASP A 147 16.65 -32.71 -27.09
N GLY A 148 16.70 -31.37 -27.08
CA GLY A 148 16.78 -30.53 -28.28
C GLY A 148 15.45 -30.30 -29.02
N ARG A 149 14.36 -30.96 -28.60
CA ARG A 149 13.01 -30.72 -29.14
C ARG A 149 12.30 -29.63 -28.36
N GLU A 150 11.81 -28.61 -29.05
CA GLU A 150 10.99 -27.56 -28.44
C GLU A 150 9.66 -28.14 -27.95
N ILE A 151 9.30 -27.81 -26.71
CA ILE A 151 8.04 -28.16 -26.06
C ILE A 151 7.04 -27.02 -26.22
N GLY A 152 7.48 -25.78 -26.02
CA GLY A 152 6.65 -24.58 -26.22
C GLY A 152 7.19 -23.35 -25.52
N SER A 153 6.41 -22.26 -25.57
CA SER A 153 6.71 -20.99 -24.92
C SER A 153 5.53 -20.47 -24.09
N ASP A 154 5.81 -19.71 -23.03
CA ASP A 154 4.81 -19.02 -22.21
C ASP A 154 5.29 -17.58 -21.89
N VAL A 155 4.34 -16.65 -21.79
CA VAL A 155 4.52 -15.19 -21.67
C VAL A 155 3.55 -14.66 -20.60
N SER A 156 3.63 -15.19 -19.38
CA SER A 156 2.88 -14.70 -18.20
C SER A 156 3.82 -13.97 -17.24
N LEU A 157 3.32 -12.94 -16.56
CA LEU A 157 3.98 -12.34 -15.39
C LEU A 157 3.32 -12.78 -14.08
N SER A 158 2.10 -13.34 -14.16
CA SER A 158 1.20 -13.56 -13.03
C SER A 158 1.10 -15.01 -12.59
N THR A 159 1.26 -15.95 -13.53
CA THR A 159 0.95 -17.37 -13.30
C THR A 159 2.14 -18.28 -13.51
N VAL A 160 2.11 -19.46 -12.87
CA VAL A 160 3.10 -20.52 -13.07
C VAL A 160 3.12 -20.93 -14.54
N HIS A 161 4.30 -21.03 -15.15
CA HIS A 161 4.45 -21.56 -16.49
C HIS A 161 4.47 -23.09 -16.44
N VAL A 162 3.51 -23.74 -17.12
CA VAL A 162 3.34 -25.20 -17.10
C VAL A 162 3.53 -25.78 -18.50
N TYR A 163 4.42 -26.75 -18.62
CA TYR A 163 4.75 -27.43 -19.88
C TYR A 163 4.43 -28.92 -19.79
N ASP A 164 3.67 -29.43 -20.75
CA ASP A 164 3.42 -30.86 -20.88
C ASP A 164 4.59 -31.53 -21.62
N LEU A 165 5.37 -32.35 -20.92
CA LEU A 165 6.48 -33.11 -21.50
C LEU A 165 6.00 -34.41 -22.18
N GLY A 166 4.69 -34.69 -22.12
CA GLY A 166 4.03 -35.84 -22.71
C GLY A 166 4.10 -37.09 -21.84
N VAL A 167 3.70 -38.21 -22.45
CA VAL A 167 3.77 -39.54 -21.83
C VAL A 167 5.18 -40.11 -22.02
N VAL A 168 5.82 -40.53 -20.93
CA VAL A 168 7.18 -41.09 -20.96
C VAL A 168 7.16 -42.44 -21.68
N VAL A 169 7.87 -42.50 -22.80
CA VAL A 169 7.98 -43.73 -23.63
C VAL A 169 9.16 -44.62 -23.22
N ALA A 170 10.19 -44.04 -22.61
CA ALA A 170 11.38 -44.74 -22.17
C ALA A 170 12.06 -43.95 -21.04
N ALA A 171 12.50 -44.67 -20.01
CA ALA A 171 13.32 -44.14 -18.94
C ALA A 171 14.70 -43.70 -19.43
N GLY A 172 15.41 -42.97 -18.57
CA GLY A 172 16.78 -42.54 -18.78
C GLY A 172 16.98 -41.03 -18.62
N VAL A 173 18.23 -40.62 -18.79
CA VAL A 173 18.65 -39.23 -18.63
C VAL A 173 18.22 -38.40 -19.83
N ARG A 174 17.59 -37.25 -19.55
CA ARG A 174 17.15 -36.25 -20.51
C ARG A 174 17.84 -34.92 -20.26
N THR A 175 17.93 -34.10 -21.30
CA THR A 175 18.44 -32.73 -21.21
C THR A 175 17.27 -31.78 -21.25
N LEU A 176 17.00 -31.11 -20.14
CA LEU A 176 16.04 -30.03 -20.06
C LEU A 176 16.80 -28.72 -20.28
N THR A 177 16.39 -27.96 -21.29
CA THR A 177 16.91 -26.61 -21.54
C THR A 177 15.76 -25.61 -21.47
N ILE A 178 15.97 -24.50 -20.78
CA ILE A 178 15.00 -23.42 -20.59
C ILE A 178 15.67 -22.12 -21.01
N ARG A 179 15.04 -21.35 -21.89
CA ARG A 179 15.42 -19.96 -22.17
C ARG A 179 14.47 -19.06 -21.40
N VAL A 180 15.00 -18.12 -20.62
CA VAL A 180 14.23 -17.07 -19.91
C VAL A 180 14.61 -15.73 -20.51
N ASP A 181 13.63 -14.94 -20.91
CA ASP A 181 13.80 -13.65 -21.56
C ASP A 181 13.02 -12.57 -20.82
N ASN A 182 13.76 -11.67 -20.17
CA ASN A 182 13.25 -10.51 -19.44
C ASN A 182 13.42 -9.20 -20.22
N SER A 183 13.65 -9.27 -21.54
CA SER A 183 13.42 -8.09 -22.38
C SER A 183 11.94 -7.69 -22.37
N SER A 184 11.61 -6.48 -22.82
CA SER A 184 10.22 -6.06 -22.95
C SER A 184 9.52 -6.87 -24.06
N VAL A 185 8.89 -8.00 -23.68
CA VAL A 185 8.24 -8.94 -24.60
C VAL A 185 6.91 -8.38 -25.11
N VAL A 186 6.13 -7.78 -24.21
CA VAL A 186 4.96 -6.95 -24.49
C VAL A 186 5.12 -5.67 -23.68
N ASP A 187 4.81 -4.53 -24.26
CA ASP A 187 4.79 -3.28 -23.50
C ASP A 187 3.53 -3.27 -22.61
N VAL A 188 3.72 -3.52 -21.31
CA VAL A 188 2.65 -3.52 -20.29
C VAL A 188 2.48 -2.16 -19.62
N GLY A 189 3.28 -1.16 -20.03
CA GLY A 189 3.50 0.08 -19.29
C GLY A 189 4.84 0.01 -18.55
N GLU A 190 5.78 0.88 -18.92
CA GLU A 190 7.16 0.93 -18.39
C GLU A 190 7.25 1.14 -16.86
N ASN A 191 6.22 1.73 -16.24
CA ASN A 191 6.14 1.89 -14.78
C ASN A 191 5.28 0.83 -14.08
N SER A 192 4.82 -0.20 -14.80
CA SER A 192 4.08 -1.31 -14.19
C SER A 192 4.93 -1.99 -13.14
N HIS A 193 4.38 -2.16 -11.94
CA HIS A 193 5.10 -2.80 -10.84
C HIS A 193 5.38 -4.26 -11.11
N SER A 194 4.79 -4.85 -12.15
CA SER A 194 5.13 -6.17 -12.65
C SER A 194 6.54 -6.27 -13.26
N VAL A 195 7.17 -5.16 -13.70
CA VAL A 195 8.46 -5.15 -14.43
C VAL A 195 9.42 -3.99 -14.10
N SER A 196 8.97 -2.98 -13.35
CA SER A 196 9.65 -1.68 -13.26
C SER A 196 10.53 -1.49 -12.02
N ASP A 197 11.74 -0.95 -12.22
CA ASP A 197 12.74 -0.65 -11.18
C ASP A 197 12.27 0.29 -10.05
N HIS A 198 11.11 0.92 -10.21
CA HIS A 198 10.45 1.63 -9.12
C HIS A 198 10.19 0.75 -7.88
N THR A 199 9.94 -0.55 -8.06
CA THR A 199 9.65 -1.46 -6.94
C THR A 199 10.42 -2.76 -7.04
N GLN A 200 9.99 -3.70 -7.89
CA GLN A 200 10.77 -4.88 -8.26
C GLN A 200 11.60 -4.56 -9.50
N GLY A 201 12.90 -4.87 -9.50
CA GLY A 201 13.73 -4.64 -10.69
C GLY A 201 13.39 -5.57 -11.86
N ASN A 202 14.03 -5.34 -13.00
CA ASN A 202 13.96 -6.26 -14.15
C ASN A 202 14.97 -7.42 -14.02
N TRP A 203 14.70 -8.38 -13.13
CA TRP A 203 15.57 -9.54 -12.88
C TRP A 203 15.36 -10.64 -13.93
N ASN A 204 16.39 -11.46 -14.18
CA ASN A 204 16.29 -12.65 -15.04
C ASN A 204 16.49 -13.90 -14.17
N GLY A 205 15.54 -14.84 -14.26
CA GLY A 205 15.61 -16.08 -13.49
C GLY A 205 14.26 -16.77 -13.33
N ILE A 206 14.24 -17.76 -12.44
CA ILE A 206 13.04 -18.47 -12.00
C ILE A 206 13.14 -18.54 -10.49
N VAL A 207 12.34 -17.75 -9.77
CA VAL A 207 12.55 -17.50 -8.34
C VAL A 207 11.67 -18.34 -7.41
N GLY A 208 10.67 -19.02 -7.97
CA GLY A 208 9.87 -20.01 -7.26
C GLY A 208 10.23 -21.46 -7.60
N ARG A 209 9.43 -22.40 -7.11
CA ARG A 209 9.58 -23.84 -7.34
C ARG A 209 9.77 -24.18 -8.83
N ILE A 210 10.69 -25.11 -9.09
CA ILE A 210 10.91 -25.73 -10.41
C ILE A 210 10.72 -27.22 -10.24
N GLU A 211 9.64 -27.77 -10.79
CA GLU A 211 9.21 -29.12 -10.44
C GLU A 211 8.75 -29.92 -11.66
N LEU A 212 9.08 -31.21 -11.65
CA LEU A 212 8.41 -32.20 -12.48
C LEU A 212 7.27 -32.81 -11.68
N ALA A 213 6.09 -32.93 -12.28
CA ALA A 213 4.96 -33.63 -11.70
C ALA A 213 4.59 -34.83 -12.57
N VAL A 214 4.42 -35.99 -11.95
CA VAL A 214 4.12 -37.25 -12.62
C VAL A 214 2.67 -37.64 -12.33
N SER A 215 1.88 -37.77 -13.40
CA SER A 215 0.46 -38.09 -13.30
C SER A 215 0.07 -39.22 -14.26
N GLU A 216 -1.13 -39.77 -14.07
CA GLU A 216 -1.70 -40.67 -15.06
C GLU A 216 -1.90 -39.97 -16.42
N PRO A 217 -1.87 -40.73 -17.54
CA PRO A 217 -2.14 -40.20 -18.89
C PRO A 217 -3.62 -39.85 -19.12
N VAL A 218 -4.48 -40.06 -18.12
CA VAL A 218 -5.86 -39.55 -18.05
C VAL A 218 -5.97 -38.71 -16.78
N TRP A 219 -6.36 -37.44 -16.89
CA TRP A 219 -6.32 -36.50 -15.75
C TRP A 219 -7.44 -35.47 -15.79
N VAL A 220 -7.70 -34.85 -14.64
CA VAL A 220 -8.63 -33.71 -14.50
C VAL A 220 -7.85 -32.42 -14.73
N ASP A 221 -8.36 -31.59 -15.62
CA ASP A 221 -7.79 -30.31 -16.05
C ASP A 221 -8.82 -29.17 -15.86
N GLY A 222 -8.35 -27.99 -15.47
CA GLY A 222 -9.18 -26.79 -15.33
C GLY A 222 -10.34 -26.91 -14.34
N LEU A 223 -10.10 -27.44 -13.13
CA LEU A 223 -11.11 -27.60 -12.09
C LEU A 223 -11.60 -26.24 -11.57
N ARG A 224 -12.88 -25.94 -11.79
CA ARG A 224 -13.55 -24.72 -11.32
C ARG A 224 -14.63 -25.05 -10.32
N VAL A 225 -14.63 -24.32 -9.21
CA VAL A 225 -15.56 -24.52 -8.09
C VAL A 225 -16.41 -23.27 -7.90
N TYR A 226 -17.72 -23.48 -7.84
CA TYR A 226 -18.74 -22.45 -7.65
C TYR A 226 -19.57 -22.81 -6.41
N PRO A 227 -19.11 -22.38 -5.22
CA PRO A 227 -19.85 -22.58 -3.98
C PRO A 227 -21.06 -21.64 -3.92
N ASP A 228 -22.21 -22.19 -3.55
CA ASP A 228 -23.45 -21.46 -3.31
C ASP A 228 -24.00 -21.82 -1.93
N ALA A 229 -23.91 -20.85 -1.03
CA ALA A 229 -24.40 -21.00 0.33
C ALA A 229 -25.93 -20.93 0.43
N ASP A 230 -26.61 -20.25 -0.50
CA ASP A 230 -28.07 -20.12 -0.49
C ASP A 230 -28.72 -21.48 -0.77
N THR A 231 -28.06 -22.32 -1.58
CA THR A 231 -28.52 -23.68 -1.92
C THR A 231 -27.80 -24.81 -1.17
N ASN A 232 -26.76 -24.50 -0.37
CA ASN A 232 -25.85 -25.47 0.24
C ASN A 232 -25.30 -26.47 -0.80
N GLN A 233 -24.90 -25.96 -1.97
CA GLN A 233 -24.37 -26.74 -3.09
C GLN A 233 -23.04 -26.17 -3.56
N VAL A 234 -22.23 -27.04 -4.13
CA VAL A 234 -21.02 -26.66 -4.86
C VAL A 234 -21.13 -27.23 -6.26
N ARG A 235 -21.22 -26.35 -7.26
CA ARG A 235 -21.13 -26.73 -8.67
C ARG A 235 -19.66 -26.79 -9.07
N ILE A 236 -19.31 -27.86 -9.77
CA ILE A 236 -17.94 -28.24 -10.11
C ILE A 236 -17.89 -28.46 -11.60
N GLU A 237 -16.93 -27.83 -12.25
CA GLU A 237 -16.70 -28.01 -13.67
C GLU A 237 -15.24 -28.34 -13.94
N GLY A 238 -15.01 -29.15 -14.96
CA GLY A 238 -13.65 -29.44 -15.41
C GLY A 238 -13.63 -30.19 -16.73
N THR A 239 -12.42 -30.51 -17.17
CA THR A 239 -12.20 -31.31 -18.37
C THR A 239 -11.39 -32.54 -17.99
N ILE A 240 -11.86 -33.72 -18.35
CA ILE A 240 -11.03 -34.93 -18.29
C ILE A 240 -10.27 -34.99 -19.61
N ARG A 241 -8.94 -35.05 -19.53
CA ARG A 241 -8.03 -35.18 -20.67
C ARG A 241 -7.55 -36.63 -20.79
N ASN A 242 -7.24 -37.07 -22.01
CA ASN A 242 -6.83 -38.43 -22.32
C ASN A 242 -5.71 -38.45 -23.36
N ALA A 243 -4.50 -38.80 -22.94
CA ALA A 243 -3.33 -38.96 -23.81
C ALA A 243 -3.08 -40.42 -24.23
N THR A 244 -3.96 -41.37 -23.88
CA THR A 244 -3.72 -42.81 -24.13
C THR A 244 -4.04 -43.25 -25.56
N GLY A 245 -4.82 -42.45 -26.30
CA GLY A 245 -5.36 -42.82 -27.61
C GLY A 245 -6.39 -43.96 -27.58
N LYS A 246 -6.86 -44.37 -26.40
CA LYS A 246 -7.87 -45.42 -26.20
C LYS A 246 -9.14 -44.83 -25.59
N SER A 247 -10.27 -45.52 -25.74
CA SER A 247 -11.51 -45.19 -25.02
C SER A 247 -11.28 -45.27 -23.51
N VAL A 248 -11.85 -44.32 -22.78
CA VAL A 248 -11.79 -44.24 -21.31
C VAL A 248 -13.15 -44.61 -20.76
N VAL A 249 -13.20 -45.67 -19.94
CA VAL A 249 -14.40 -46.12 -19.22
C VAL A 249 -14.10 -46.19 -17.73
N GLY A 250 -14.95 -45.57 -16.90
CA GLY A 250 -14.73 -45.49 -15.46
C GLY A 250 -15.80 -44.71 -14.71
N GLU A 251 -15.43 -44.22 -13.52
CA GLU A 251 -16.25 -43.37 -12.66
C GLU A 251 -15.47 -42.13 -12.22
N LEU A 252 -16.13 -40.97 -12.20
CA LEU A 252 -15.67 -39.74 -11.55
C LEU A 252 -16.30 -39.64 -10.18
N GLY A 253 -15.49 -39.59 -9.13
CA GLY A 253 -15.88 -39.37 -7.75
C GLY A 253 -15.58 -37.94 -7.29
N VAL A 254 -16.48 -37.35 -6.49
CA VAL A 254 -16.24 -36.07 -5.80
C VAL A 254 -16.37 -36.26 -4.30
N ALA A 255 -15.43 -35.70 -3.54
CA ALA A 255 -15.56 -35.54 -2.10
C ALA A 255 -15.02 -34.19 -1.63
N VAL A 256 -15.60 -33.69 -0.55
CA VAL A 256 -15.23 -32.42 0.08
C VAL A 256 -14.90 -32.68 1.54
N VAL A 257 -13.83 -32.05 2.03
CA VAL A 257 -13.45 -32.09 3.45
C VAL A 257 -13.30 -30.68 4.00
N PRO A 258 -13.69 -30.43 5.26
CA PRO A 258 -13.40 -29.15 5.92
C PRO A 258 -11.89 -28.99 6.12
N LEU A 259 -11.40 -27.77 5.96
CA LEU A 259 -10.06 -27.33 6.38
C LEU A 259 -10.22 -26.33 7.54
N MET A 260 -9.13 -26.07 8.27
CA MET A 260 -8.96 -24.94 9.22
C MET A 260 -10.26 -24.40 9.87
N GLY A 261 -10.70 -24.99 10.99
CA GLY A 261 -11.84 -24.46 11.76
C GLY A 261 -13.23 -24.85 11.23
N ALA A 262 -13.35 -25.24 9.96
CA ALA A 262 -14.65 -25.43 9.34
C ALA A 262 -15.43 -26.59 9.97
N ALA A 263 -16.73 -26.39 10.14
CA ALA A 263 -17.62 -27.43 10.64
C ALA A 263 -17.61 -28.63 9.67
N PRO A 264 -17.66 -29.89 10.17
CA PRO A 264 -17.75 -31.04 9.30
C PRO A 264 -19.03 -31.00 8.47
N LEU A 265 -18.87 -30.74 7.17
CA LEU A 265 -19.97 -30.88 6.23
C LEU A 265 -19.92 -32.30 5.65
N MET A 266 -20.90 -33.12 6.02
CA MET A 266 -21.14 -34.39 5.32
C MET A 266 -21.97 -34.10 4.09
N GLY A 267 -21.54 -34.59 2.93
CA GLY A 267 -22.31 -34.48 1.69
C GLY A 267 -22.49 -35.84 1.03
N GLU A 268 -23.36 -35.88 0.02
CA GLU A 268 -23.55 -37.08 -0.79
C GLU A 268 -22.40 -37.18 -1.79
N ALA A 269 -21.64 -38.29 -1.74
CA ALA A 269 -20.60 -38.55 -2.71
C ALA A 269 -21.22 -38.61 -4.12
N VAL A 270 -20.72 -37.78 -5.03
CA VAL A 270 -21.11 -37.81 -6.44
C VAL A 270 -20.28 -38.89 -7.12
N SER A 271 -20.93 -39.82 -7.81
CA SER A 271 -20.30 -40.73 -8.77
C SER A 271 -20.97 -40.59 -10.13
N GLN A 272 -20.19 -40.25 -11.15
CA GLN A 272 -20.64 -40.15 -12.54
C GLN A 272 -19.91 -41.17 -13.41
N GLY A 273 -20.65 -41.97 -14.17
CA GLY A 273 -20.06 -42.86 -15.17
C GLY A 273 -19.36 -42.08 -16.28
N LEU A 274 -18.17 -42.51 -16.63
CA LEU A 274 -17.36 -41.99 -17.72
C LEU A 274 -17.29 -43.04 -18.84
N ASP A 275 -17.65 -42.64 -20.05
CA ASP A 275 -17.47 -43.42 -21.27
C ASP A 275 -17.30 -42.44 -22.43
N PHE A 276 -16.06 -42.29 -22.91
CA PHE A 276 -15.78 -41.39 -24.02
C PHE A 276 -14.61 -41.86 -24.88
N GLU A 277 -14.65 -41.44 -26.14
CA GLU A 277 -13.57 -41.56 -27.10
C GLU A 277 -13.00 -40.17 -27.43
N GLY A 278 -11.70 -40.10 -27.68
CA GLY A 278 -11.00 -38.86 -28.02
C GLY A 278 -10.13 -38.30 -26.90
N GLU A 279 -9.63 -37.08 -27.11
CA GLU A 279 -8.59 -36.46 -26.28
C GLU A 279 -9.13 -35.79 -25.01
N SER A 280 -10.43 -35.50 -24.95
CA SER A 280 -11.04 -34.89 -23.76
C SER A 280 -12.56 -34.96 -23.72
N ILE A 281 -13.14 -34.89 -22.51
CA ILE A 281 -14.57 -34.67 -22.26
C ILE A 281 -14.76 -33.64 -21.13
N ARG A 282 -15.74 -32.75 -21.26
CA ARG A 282 -16.13 -31.85 -20.16
C ARG A 282 -17.06 -32.57 -19.20
N PHE A 283 -16.95 -32.28 -17.92
CA PHE A 283 -17.89 -32.75 -16.91
C PHE A 283 -18.41 -31.58 -16.07
N GLU A 284 -19.60 -31.79 -15.51
CA GLU A 284 -20.22 -30.94 -14.51
C GLU A 284 -20.75 -31.86 -13.41
N ALA A 285 -20.49 -31.50 -12.16
CA ALA A 285 -20.98 -32.20 -10.98
C ALA A 285 -21.51 -31.19 -9.97
N VAL A 286 -22.51 -31.61 -9.19
CA VAL A 286 -23.06 -30.82 -8.08
C VAL A 286 -22.91 -31.63 -6.81
N TYR A 287 -22.15 -31.09 -5.86
CA TYR A 287 -21.99 -31.68 -4.54
C TYR A 287 -22.90 -30.96 -3.55
N SER A 288 -23.85 -31.69 -2.96
CA SER A 288 -24.83 -31.15 -2.00
C SER A 288 -24.43 -31.50 -0.57
N PHE A 289 -24.48 -30.52 0.33
CA PHE A 289 -24.14 -30.69 1.74
C PHE A 289 -25.39 -30.94 2.59
N SER A 290 -25.24 -31.77 3.64
CA SER A 290 -26.25 -31.94 4.68
C SER A 290 -25.93 -31.01 5.85
N GLY A 291 -26.54 -29.82 5.85
CA GLY A 291 -26.30 -28.76 6.84
C GLY A 291 -25.95 -27.43 6.19
N ASP A 292 -25.83 -26.38 7.01
CA ASP A 292 -25.47 -25.03 6.55
C ASP A 292 -23.95 -24.86 6.51
N ALA A 293 -23.41 -24.43 5.38
CA ALA A 293 -21.99 -24.16 5.24
C ALA A 293 -21.57 -22.88 6.00
N SER A 294 -20.46 -22.95 6.73
CA SER A 294 -19.85 -21.74 7.31
C SER A 294 -19.38 -20.80 6.19
N LEU A 295 -19.72 -19.52 6.29
CA LEU A 295 -19.39 -18.52 5.29
C LEU A 295 -17.99 -17.92 5.54
N TRP A 296 -17.21 -17.82 4.46
CA TRP A 296 -15.91 -17.18 4.43
C TRP A 296 -16.06 -15.65 4.45
N SER A 297 -15.36 -14.98 5.36
CA SER A 297 -15.23 -13.51 5.44
C SER A 297 -13.99 -13.12 6.26
N GLU A 298 -13.72 -11.82 6.38
CA GLU A 298 -12.63 -11.30 7.23
C GLU A 298 -12.71 -11.70 8.71
N PHE A 299 -13.91 -12.04 9.19
CA PHE A 299 -14.12 -12.46 10.59
C PHE A 299 -14.23 -13.97 10.74
N THR A 300 -14.43 -14.70 9.64
CA THR A 300 -14.70 -16.14 9.60
C THR A 300 -14.01 -16.75 8.39
N PRO A 301 -12.68 -16.93 8.38
CA PRO A 301 -11.92 -17.42 7.22
C PRO A 301 -12.03 -18.95 7.03
N GLU A 302 -13.26 -19.47 7.00
CA GLU A 302 -13.55 -20.91 6.94
C GLU A 302 -13.37 -21.46 5.52
N LEU A 303 -12.61 -22.55 5.39
CA LEU A 303 -12.20 -23.12 4.10
C LEU A 303 -12.52 -24.61 3.98
N TYR A 304 -12.65 -25.08 2.76
CA TYR A 304 -12.88 -26.48 2.40
C TYR A 304 -11.90 -26.92 1.32
N GLU A 305 -11.57 -28.21 1.28
CA GLU A 305 -10.82 -28.84 0.19
C GLU A 305 -11.77 -29.75 -0.59
N LEU A 306 -11.85 -29.51 -1.90
CA LEU A 306 -12.56 -30.36 -2.84
C LEU A 306 -11.57 -31.27 -3.56
N GLY A 307 -11.87 -32.57 -3.62
CA GLY A 307 -11.14 -33.55 -4.41
C GLY A 307 -12.02 -34.20 -5.47
N VAL A 308 -11.51 -34.28 -6.70
CA VAL A 308 -12.09 -35.04 -7.82
C VAL A 308 -11.20 -36.25 -8.10
N GLU A 309 -11.75 -37.44 -8.00
CA GLU A 309 -11.07 -38.73 -8.18
C GLU A 309 -11.55 -39.42 -9.47
N LEU A 310 -10.64 -39.89 -10.31
CA LEU A 310 -10.96 -40.73 -11.48
C LEU A 310 -10.64 -42.21 -11.18
N LYS A 311 -11.63 -43.09 -11.35
CA LYS A 311 -11.49 -44.56 -11.23
C LYS A 311 -11.74 -45.21 -12.58
N LEU A 312 -10.70 -45.76 -13.21
CA LEU A 312 -10.79 -46.36 -14.55
C LEU A 312 -10.77 -47.89 -14.48
N ASN A 313 -11.47 -48.58 -15.37
CA ASN A 313 -11.58 -50.05 -15.34
C ASN A 313 -10.20 -50.76 -15.42
N ASP A 314 -10.04 -51.85 -14.67
CA ASP A 314 -8.85 -52.71 -14.55
C ASP A 314 -7.55 -52.07 -14.00
N ARG A 315 -7.57 -50.80 -13.55
CA ARG A 315 -6.46 -50.17 -12.81
C ARG A 315 -6.97 -49.54 -11.52
N VAL A 316 -6.32 -49.85 -10.40
CA VAL A 316 -6.60 -49.27 -9.08
C VAL A 316 -6.01 -47.85 -8.93
N GLU A 317 -5.35 -47.32 -9.97
CA GLU A 317 -4.67 -46.03 -9.94
C GLU A 317 -5.70 -44.89 -10.05
N SER A 318 -5.97 -44.25 -8.91
CA SER A 318 -6.84 -43.08 -8.78
C SER A 318 -6.06 -41.81 -9.10
N ASN A 319 -6.49 -41.04 -10.10
CA ASN A 319 -6.00 -39.66 -10.29
C ASN A 319 -6.86 -38.72 -9.45
N VAL A 320 -6.25 -37.98 -8.52
CA VAL A 320 -6.94 -37.05 -7.64
C VAL A 320 -6.47 -35.63 -7.95
N SER A 321 -7.41 -34.77 -8.36
CA SER A 321 -7.19 -33.32 -8.45
C SER A 321 -7.85 -32.64 -7.26
N LYS A 322 -7.17 -31.67 -6.64
CA LYS A 322 -7.62 -30.99 -5.44
C LYS A 322 -7.63 -29.48 -5.63
N THR A 323 -8.56 -28.80 -4.98
CA THR A 323 -8.57 -27.34 -4.89
C THR A 323 -9.25 -26.88 -3.60
N ARG A 324 -8.80 -25.75 -3.06
CA ARG A 324 -9.40 -25.11 -1.89
C ARG A 324 -10.46 -24.11 -2.33
N PHE A 325 -11.48 -23.93 -1.50
CA PHE A 325 -12.52 -22.92 -1.72
C PHE A 325 -13.18 -22.53 -0.38
N GLY A 326 -13.92 -21.41 -0.39
CA GLY A 326 -14.74 -20.95 0.73
C GLY A 326 -16.12 -20.51 0.26
N PHE A 327 -17.14 -20.67 1.09
CA PHE A 327 -18.50 -20.22 0.78
C PHE A 327 -18.62 -18.73 1.04
N ARG A 328 -18.76 -17.92 0.01
CA ARG A 328 -19.01 -16.48 0.17
C ARG A 328 -19.82 -15.93 -0.97
N LYS A 329 -20.47 -14.81 -0.72
CA LYS A 329 -21.16 -14.01 -1.74
C LYS A 329 -20.74 -12.55 -1.63
N ILE A 330 -19.96 -12.08 -2.61
CA ILE A 330 -19.67 -10.66 -2.78
C ILE A 330 -20.70 -10.09 -3.77
N GLU A 331 -21.27 -8.94 -3.47
CA GLU A 331 -22.21 -8.27 -4.36
C GLU A 331 -22.20 -6.75 -4.17
N ALA A 332 -22.64 -6.03 -5.21
CA ALA A 332 -22.97 -4.63 -5.14
C ALA A 332 -24.50 -4.49 -5.03
N ASP A 333 -24.98 -3.86 -3.95
CA ASP A 333 -26.38 -3.54 -3.72
C ASP A 333 -26.56 -2.02 -3.80
N GLY A 334 -26.87 -1.54 -5.01
CA GLY A 334 -26.78 -0.13 -5.35
C GLY A 334 -25.36 0.39 -5.11
N ARG A 335 -25.22 1.35 -4.20
CA ARG A 335 -23.93 1.98 -3.85
C ARG A 335 -23.14 1.23 -2.78
N GLN A 336 -23.69 0.17 -2.19
CA GLN A 336 -23.06 -0.51 -1.07
C GLN A 336 -22.47 -1.85 -1.49
N LEU A 337 -21.19 -2.08 -1.17
CA LEU A 337 -20.62 -3.43 -1.22
C LEU A 337 -21.18 -4.29 -0.10
N ARG A 338 -21.42 -5.56 -0.39
CA ARG A 338 -21.88 -6.55 0.59
C ARG A 338 -21.07 -7.83 0.51
N ILE A 339 -20.80 -8.42 1.67
CA ILE A 339 -20.24 -9.77 1.81
C ILE A 339 -21.20 -10.59 2.67
N ASN A 340 -21.70 -11.69 2.13
CA ASN A 340 -22.61 -12.61 2.84
C ASN A 340 -23.87 -11.90 3.38
N GLY A 341 -24.42 -10.95 2.62
CA GLY A 341 -25.58 -10.17 3.04
C GLY A 341 -25.31 -9.12 4.13
N ARG A 342 -24.06 -8.88 4.54
CA ARG A 342 -23.67 -7.75 5.42
C ARG A 342 -23.01 -6.65 4.62
N LYS A 343 -23.14 -5.39 5.05
CA LYS A 343 -22.43 -4.27 4.41
C LYS A 343 -20.92 -4.44 4.61
N LEU A 344 -20.17 -4.24 3.53
CA LEU A 344 -18.72 -4.25 3.50
C LEU A 344 -18.22 -2.83 3.24
N PHE A 345 -17.21 -2.43 4.01
CA PHE A 345 -16.40 -1.25 3.75
C PHE A 345 -14.96 -1.72 3.59
N LEU A 346 -14.40 -1.55 2.39
CA LEU A 346 -13.00 -1.90 2.11
C LEU A 346 -12.10 -0.90 2.82
N ARG A 347 -11.30 -1.40 3.76
CA ARG A 347 -10.25 -0.66 4.44
C ARG A 347 -8.96 -1.17 3.85
N GLY A 348 -8.52 -0.52 2.78
CA GLY A 348 -7.52 -1.06 1.87
C GLY A 348 -6.17 -0.39 1.94
N THR A 349 -5.12 -1.15 1.66
CA THR A 349 -3.80 -0.65 1.25
C THR A 349 -3.41 -1.25 -0.11
N LEU A 350 -2.27 -0.84 -0.65
CA LEU A 350 -1.68 -1.42 -1.84
C LEU A 350 -0.50 -2.34 -1.50
N GLU A 351 -0.17 -3.20 -2.47
CA GLU A 351 1.14 -3.84 -2.55
C GLU A 351 1.64 -3.73 -4.00
N CYS A 352 2.87 -3.26 -4.16
CA CYS A 352 3.49 -2.91 -5.44
C CYS A 352 4.74 -3.75 -5.78
N ALA A 353 4.81 -5.01 -5.36
CA ALA A 353 5.95 -5.92 -5.43
C ALA A 353 7.20 -5.42 -4.68
N ILE A 354 7.03 -4.86 -3.48
CA ILE A 354 8.08 -4.20 -2.70
C ILE A 354 8.76 -5.20 -1.75
N PHE A 355 9.85 -5.82 -2.22
CA PHE A 355 10.62 -6.79 -1.42
C PHE A 355 12.12 -6.51 -1.49
N PRO A 356 12.65 -5.50 -0.77
CA PRO A 356 14.03 -5.04 -0.98
C PRO A 356 15.12 -6.10 -0.74
N LYS A 357 14.88 -7.10 0.12
CA LYS A 357 15.87 -8.15 0.41
C LYS A 357 16.10 -9.08 -0.78
N THR A 358 15.06 -9.40 -1.54
CA THR A 358 15.12 -10.34 -2.66
C THR A 358 15.08 -9.62 -4.01
N GLY A 359 14.52 -8.42 -4.06
CA GLY A 359 14.22 -7.70 -5.30
C GLY A 359 12.94 -8.18 -5.98
N TYR A 360 12.24 -9.16 -5.38
CA TYR A 360 11.09 -9.82 -5.98
C TYR A 360 10.21 -10.52 -4.93
N PRO A 361 8.88 -10.64 -5.14
CA PRO A 361 7.97 -11.24 -4.17
C PRO A 361 8.25 -12.70 -3.80
N PRO A 362 8.07 -13.07 -2.51
CA PRO A 362 8.25 -14.44 -2.02
C PRO A 362 7.12 -15.35 -2.50
N THR A 363 7.44 -16.63 -2.70
CA THR A 363 6.47 -17.66 -3.11
C THR A 363 6.06 -18.60 -1.95
N ASP A 364 6.38 -18.22 -0.71
CA ASP A 364 5.98 -18.95 0.50
C ASP A 364 4.85 -18.24 1.25
N VAL A 365 3.95 -19.03 1.85
CA VAL A 365 2.76 -18.53 2.54
C VAL A 365 3.12 -17.71 3.79
N ALA A 366 4.19 -18.08 4.50
CA ALA A 366 4.54 -17.45 5.78
C ALA A 366 4.96 -15.99 5.61
N SER A 367 5.67 -15.66 4.54
CA SER A 367 6.02 -14.28 4.19
C SER A 367 4.78 -13.41 3.97
N TRP A 368 3.77 -13.93 3.28
CA TRP A 368 2.51 -13.22 3.06
C TRP A 368 1.64 -13.13 4.32
N GLN A 369 1.69 -14.14 5.20
CA GLN A 369 1.06 -14.06 6.51
C GLN A 369 1.65 -12.92 7.37
N LYS A 370 2.96 -12.67 7.30
CA LYS A 370 3.59 -11.50 7.95
C LYS A 370 3.00 -10.19 7.42
N VAL A 371 2.90 -10.05 6.10
CA VAL A 371 2.32 -8.86 5.45
C VAL A 371 0.88 -8.63 5.90
N TYR A 372 0.03 -9.65 5.79
CA TYR A 372 -1.38 -9.52 6.16
C TYR A 372 -1.62 -9.36 7.66
N ALA A 373 -0.73 -9.88 8.51
CA ALA A 373 -0.79 -9.60 9.94
C ALA A 373 -0.58 -8.11 10.23
N ALA A 374 0.34 -7.45 9.52
CA ALA A 374 0.53 -6.00 9.64
C ALA A 374 -0.70 -5.23 9.11
N VAL A 375 -1.28 -5.64 7.98
CA VAL A 375 -2.53 -5.08 7.45
C VAL A 375 -3.65 -5.14 8.50
N GLN A 376 -3.91 -6.32 9.08
CA GLN A 376 -4.96 -6.52 10.08
C GLN A 376 -4.67 -5.79 11.40
N ALA A 377 -3.41 -5.73 11.83
CA ALA A 377 -3.01 -5.00 13.04
C ALA A 377 -3.33 -3.49 12.94
N HIS A 378 -3.35 -2.93 11.73
CA HIS A 378 -3.73 -1.54 11.45
C HIS A 378 -5.21 -1.38 11.07
N GLY A 379 -6.03 -2.42 11.31
CA GLY A 379 -7.49 -2.39 11.13
C GLY A 379 -7.96 -2.46 9.67
N LEU A 380 -7.05 -2.74 8.74
CA LEU A 380 -7.35 -2.94 7.32
C LEU A 380 -7.82 -4.39 7.05
N ASN A 381 -8.58 -4.59 5.96
CA ASN A 381 -9.10 -5.89 5.54
C ASN A 381 -8.92 -6.18 4.04
N HIS A 382 -8.31 -5.26 3.30
CA HIS A 382 -8.24 -5.30 1.85
C HIS A 382 -6.82 -4.97 1.35
N VAL A 383 -6.35 -5.71 0.35
CA VAL A 383 -5.10 -5.43 -0.36
C VAL A 383 -5.36 -5.39 -1.87
N ARG A 384 -4.96 -4.29 -2.51
CA ARG A 384 -4.93 -4.17 -3.97
C ARG A 384 -3.51 -4.42 -4.47
N PHE A 385 -3.35 -5.35 -5.41
CA PHE A 385 -2.09 -5.56 -6.10
C PHE A 385 -2.00 -4.61 -7.29
N HIS A 386 -1.23 -3.54 -7.14
CA HIS A 386 -1.18 -2.44 -8.09
C HIS A 386 -0.37 -2.84 -9.34
N SER A 387 -1.01 -2.88 -10.51
CA SER A 387 -0.40 -3.23 -11.80
C SER A 387 0.38 -4.55 -11.81
N TRP A 388 0.01 -5.50 -10.93
CA TRP A 388 0.59 -6.84 -10.87
C TRP A 388 -0.37 -7.88 -10.24
N CYS A 389 -0.01 -9.16 -10.33
CA CYS A 389 -0.72 -10.27 -9.70
C CYS A 389 0.26 -11.07 -8.82
N PRO A 390 -0.10 -11.38 -7.57
CA PRO A 390 0.81 -12.03 -6.64
C PRO A 390 0.92 -13.54 -6.89
N PRO A 391 1.96 -14.21 -6.33
CA PRO A 391 2.03 -15.67 -6.36
C PRO A 391 0.91 -16.33 -5.55
N GLU A 392 0.61 -17.60 -5.84
CA GLU A 392 -0.43 -18.40 -5.15
C GLU A 392 -0.33 -18.32 -3.62
N ALA A 393 0.88 -18.25 -3.08
CA ALA A 393 1.12 -18.11 -1.65
C ALA A 393 0.42 -16.91 -1.01
N ALA A 394 0.28 -15.80 -1.73
CA ALA A 394 -0.44 -14.62 -1.26
C ALA A 394 -1.95 -14.85 -1.20
N PHE A 395 -2.51 -15.61 -2.15
CA PHE A 395 -3.93 -15.99 -2.13
C PHE A 395 -4.22 -16.99 -1.01
N VAL A 396 -3.34 -17.97 -0.81
CA VAL A 396 -3.46 -18.93 0.29
C VAL A 396 -3.41 -18.22 1.65
N ALA A 397 -2.44 -17.33 1.85
CA ALA A 397 -2.37 -16.56 3.09
C ALA A 397 -3.61 -15.67 3.31
N ALA A 398 -4.13 -15.05 2.25
CA ALA A 398 -5.31 -14.20 2.33
C ALA A 398 -6.59 -15.01 2.63
N ASP A 399 -6.74 -16.18 2.02
CA ASP A 399 -7.81 -17.13 2.30
C ASP A 399 -7.79 -17.56 3.77
N GLU A 400 -6.61 -17.92 4.29
CA GLU A 400 -6.42 -18.40 5.66
C GLU A 400 -6.61 -17.30 6.72
N MET A 401 -6.32 -16.04 6.37
CA MET A 401 -6.40 -14.91 7.31
C MET A 401 -7.66 -14.06 7.18
N GLY A 402 -8.45 -14.23 6.11
CA GLY A 402 -9.63 -13.42 5.88
C GLY A 402 -9.31 -12.02 5.32
N VAL A 403 -8.43 -11.94 4.32
CA VAL A 403 -8.11 -10.66 3.64
C VAL A 403 -8.73 -10.66 2.26
N TYR A 404 -9.40 -9.56 1.90
CA TYR A 404 -10.00 -9.38 0.57
C TYR A 404 -8.94 -8.87 -0.42
N LEU A 405 -8.89 -9.46 -1.62
CA LEU A 405 -7.91 -9.12 -2.64
C LEU A 405 -8.58 -8.48 -3.86
N GLN A 406 -7.99 -7.37 -4.32
CA GLN A 406 -8.16 -6.85 -5.69
C GLN A 406 -6.91 -7.17 -6.50
N VAL A 407 -7.09 -7.92 -7.59
CA VAL A 407 -6.00 -8.33 -8.48
C VAL A 407 -6.12 -7.63 -9.84
N GLU A 408 -4.98 -7.35 -10.47
CA GLU A 408 -4.90 -6.71 -11.78
C GLU A 408 -4.15 -7.61 -12.78
N ALA A 409 -4.39 -7.43 -14.08
CA ALA A 409 -3.72 -8.23 -15.12
C ALA A 409 -2.31 -7.69 -15.45
N ALA A 410 -1.57 -7.29 -14.41
CA ALA A 410 -0.17 -6.91 -14.47
C ALA A 410 0.21 -5.79 -15.46
N SER A 411 -0.65 -4.76 -15.60
CA SER A 411 -0.44 -3.65 -16.55
C SER A 411 -0.75 -2.26 -15.98
N TRP A 412 -0.07 -1.25 -16.52
CA TRP A 412 -0.30 0.18 -16.31
C TRP A 412 -0.24 0.93 -17.67
N PRO A 413 -1.29 0.80 -18.52
CA PRO A 413 -1.24 1.21 -19.91
C PRO A 413 -1.69 2.66 -20.13
N ASN A 414 -0.93 3.63 -19.61
CA ASN A 414 -1.19 5.06 -19.83
C ASN A 414 0.05 5.92 -20.15
N GLN A 415 1.20 5.28 -20.35
CA GLN A 415 2.49 5.92 -20.61
C GLN A 415 3.09 5.40 -21.92
N SER A 416 3.88 4.34 -21.86
CA SER A 416 4.55 3.73 -23.03
C SER A 416 3.58 3.01 -23.99
N THR A 417 2.42 2.59 -23.47
CA THR A 417 1.35 1.91 -24.21
C THR A 417 -0.03 2.41 -23.78
N THR A 418 -1.07 2.10 -24.56
CA THR A 418 -2.47 2.46 -24.30
C THR A 418 -3.42 1.32 -24.69
N LEU A 419 -4.69 1.38 -24.26
CA LEU A 419 -5.69 0.33 -24.53
C LEU A 419 -6.68 0.68 -25.63
N GLY A 420 -7.14 -0.36 -26.33
CA GLY A 420 -8.21 -0.30 -27.32
C GLY A 420 -7.77 0.16 -28.71
N ASP A 421 -6.47 0.37 -28.92
CA ASP A 421 -5.90 0.74 -30.22
C ASP A 421 -5.53 -0.49 -31.08
N GLY A 422 -5.59 -1.71 -30.53
CA GLY A 422 -5.19 -2.95 -31.18
C GLY A 422 -3.71 -3.30 -31.00
N ALA A 423 -2.99 -2.61 -30.09
CA ALA A 423 -1.65 -2.96 -29.69
C ALA A 423 -1.60 -4.36 -29.01
N PRO A 424 -0.42 -5.03 -28.99
CA PRO A 424 -0.29 -6.36 -28.39
C PRO A 424 -0.75 -6.48 -26.93
N ILE A 425 -0.77 -5.38 -26.18
CA ILE A 425 -1.23 -5.33 -24.79
C ILE A 425 -2.72 -5.70 -24.65
N ASP A 426 -3.57 -5.36 -25.62
CA ASP A 426 -5.00 -5.70 -25.60
C ASP A 426 -5.21 -7.22 -25.57
N GLU A 427 -4.53 -7.94 -26.47
CA GLU A 427 -4.58 -9.41 -26.52
C GLU A 427 -3.90 -10.04 -25.32
N TRP A 428 -2.82 -9.42 -24.83
CA TRP A 428 -2.09 -9.91 -23.66
C TRP A 428 -2.91 -9.81 -22.37
N ILE A 429 -3.57 -8.68 -22.08
CA ILE A 429 -4.46 -8.55 -20.91
C ILE A 429 -5.60 -9.57 -20.97
N GLU A 430 -6.17 -9.81 -22.16
CA GLU A 430 -7.20 -10.83 -22.38
C GLU A 430 -6.72 -12.24 -22.06
N ALA A 431 -5.50 -12.59 -22.48
CA ALA A 431 -4.88 -13.89 -22.21
C ALA A 431 -4.45 -14.02 -20.73
N GLU A 432 -3.79 -13.01 -20.18
CA GLU A 432 -3.26 -12.99 -18.82
C GLU A 432 -4.40 -13.05 -17.80
N THR A 433 -5.48 -12.29 -18.02
CA THR A 433 -6.69 -12.39 -17.19
C THR A 433 -7.22 -13.82 -17.17
N LYS A 434 -7.34 -14.49 -18.33
CA LYS A 434 -7.84 -15.88 -18.37
C LYS A 434 -6.94 -16.84 -17.59
N ARG A 435 -5.62 -16.64 -17.63
CA ARG A 435 -4.66 -17.43 -16.84
C ARG A 435 -4.84 -17.20 -15.35
N VAL A 436 -4.89 -15.94 -14.91
CA VAL A 436 -5.13 -15.56 -13.50
C VAL A 436 -6.43 -16.16 -12.99
N LEU A 437 -7.53 -16.07 -13.75
CA LEU A 437 -8.81 -16.65 -13.34
C LEU A 437 -8.80 -18.18 -13.30
N ALA A 438 -8.05 -18.83 -14.20
CA ALA A 438 -7.90 -20.28 -14.21
C ALA A 438 -7.04 -20.79 -13.05
N ALA A 439 -5.94 -20.08 -12.73
CA ALA A 439 -5.01 -20.45 -11.68
C ALA A 439 -5.56 -20.16 -10.28
N TYR A 440 -6.10 -18.96 -10.07
CA TYR A 440 -6.40 -18.44 -8.75
C TYR A 440 -7.90 -18.21 -8.49
N GLY A 441 -8.76 -18.44 -9.48
CA GLY A 441 -10.18 -18.08 -9.39
C GLY A 441 -11.01 -18.84 -8.34
N ASN A 442 -10.48 -19.94 -7.78
CA ASN A 442 -11.13 -20.70 -6.70
C ASN A 442 -10.85 -20.13 -5.29
N HIS A 443 -9.86 -19.24 -5.14
CA HIS A 443 -9.54 -18.62 -3.85
C HIS A 443 -10.68 -17.73 -3.35
N ALA A 444 -11.06 -17.88 -2.08
CA ALA A 444 -12.17 -17.18 -1.48
C ALA A 444 -11.89 -15.67 -1.35
N SER A 445 -10.63 -15.33 -1.08
CA SER A 445 -10.07 -13.99 -0.97
C SER A 445 -10.07 -13.19 -2.28
N PHE A 446 -10.07 -13.85 -3.45
CA PHE A 446 -10.07 -13.17 -4.74
C PHE A 446 -11.47 -12.64 -5.07
N VAL A 447 -11.79 -11.45 -4.53
CA VAL A 447 -13.14 -10.89 -4.52
C VAL A 447 -13.37 -9.77 -5.53
N LEU A 448 -12.30 -9.08 -5.99
CA LEU A 448 -12.36 -7.96 -6.93
C LEU A 448 -11.30 -8.09 -8.02
N MET A 449 -11.59 -7.66 -9.24
CA MET A 449 -10.62 -7.62 -10.33
C MET A 449 -10.74 -6.35 -11.18
N ALA A 450 -9.61 -5.75 -11.52
CA ALA A 450 -9.50 -4.71 -12.54
C ALA A 450 -8.62 -5.18 -13.71
N SER A 451 -8.72 -4.56 -14.89
CA SER A 451 -7.83 -4.92 -16.00
C SER A 451 -6.38 -4.50 -15.77
N GLY A 452 -6.18 -3.37 -15.08
CA GLY A 452 -4.88 -2.76 -14.81
C GLY A 452 -5.03 -1.42 -14.08
N ASN A 453 -3.91 -0.74 -13.89
CA ASN A 453 -3.87 0.58 -13.28
C ASN A 453 -4.09 1.68 -14.32
N GLU A 454 -4.98 2.61 -14.00
CA GLU A 454 -5.10 3.91 -14.66
C GLU A 454 -5.06 3.88 -16.20
N PRO A 455 -5.80 2.98 -16.87
CA PRO A 455 -5.69 2.77 -18.32
C PRO A 455 -5.95 4.05 -19.13
N GLY A 456 -5.14 4.27 -20.17
CA GLY A 456 -5.24 5.41 -21.08
C GLY A 456 -5.46 5.01 -22.54
N GLY A 457 -5.63 6.00 -23.41
CA GLY A 457 -5.87 5.84 -24.85
C GLY A 457 -7.23 6.38 -25.31
N GLU A 458 -7.41 6.67 -26.59
CA GLU A 458 -8.67 7.27 -27.08
C GLU A 458 -9.87 6.31 -27.02
N ARG A 459 -9.63 5.00 -27.09
CA ARG A 459 -10.69 3.95 -27.12
C ARG A 459 -10.66 3.04 -25.89
N HIS A 460 -9.92 3.41 -24.85
CA HIS A 460 -9.75 2.58 -23.66
C HIS A 460 -11.10 2.29 -22.99
N GLU A 461 -11.99 3.28 -22.87
CA GLU A 461 -13.32 3.09 -22.29
C GLU A 461 -14.14 2.03 -23.05
N GLU A 462 -14.29 2.17 -24.37
CA GLU A 462 -15.04 1.22 -25.21
C GLU A 462 -14.48 -0.21 -25.10
N TRP A 463 -13.15 -0.33 -25.12
CA TRP A 463 -12.49 -1.62 -24.97
C TRP A 463 -12.76 -2.25 -23.60
N LEU A 464 -12.68 -1.44 -22.53
CA LEU A 464 -12.91 -1.87 -21.15
C LEU A 464 -14.38 -2.26 -20.89
N GLN A 465 -15.34 -1.56 -21.49
CA GLN A 465 -16.76 -1.95 -21.44
C GLN A 465 -16.93 -3.38 -21.96
N GLY A 466 -16.35 -3.67 -23.13
CA GLY A 466 -16.34 -5.01 -23.70
C GLY A 466 -15.61 -6.02 -22.80
N TRP A 467 -14.47 -5.65 -22.23
CA TRP A 467 -13.69 -6.52 -21.34
C TRP A 467 -14.50 -6.91 -20.10
N VAL A 468 -15.07 -5.93 -19.39
CA VAL A 468 -15.88 -6.15 -18.17
C VAL A 468 -17.08 -7.03 -18.48
N ALA A 469 -17.84 -6.72 -19.54
CA ALA A 469 -19.00 -7.51 -19.95
C ALA A 469 -18.63 -8.99 -20.24
N ARG A 470 -17.51 -9.22 -20.94
CA ARG A 470 -17.00 -10.58 -21.21
C ARG A 470 -16.58 -11.30 -19.93
N ARG A 471 -15.89 -10.62 -19.00
CA ARG A 471 -15.42 -11.24 -17.75
C ARG A 471 -16.58 -11.69 -16.88
N LYS A 472 -17.53 -10.78 -16.62
CA LYS A 472 -18.75 -11.04 -15.86
C LYS A 472 -19.54 -12.23 -16.40
N ALA A 473 -19.71 -12.30 -17.73
CA ALA A 473 -20.43 -13.40 -18.36
C ALA A 473 -19.71 -14.76 -18.26
N SER A 474 -18.38 -14.75 -18.11
CA SER A 474 -17.56 -15.97 -18.09
C SER A 474 -17.29 -16.53 -16.68
N ASP A 475 -17.29 -15.66 -15.66
CA ASP A 475 -16.98 -16.01 -14.28
C ASP A 475 -17.52 -14.93 -13.32
N ASP A 476 -18.60 -15.25 -12.61
CA ASP A 476 -19.36 -14.38 -11.72
C ASP A 476 -18.96 -14.48 -10.24
N ARG A 477 -17.86 -15.19 -9.93
CA ARG A 477 -17.42 -15.41 -8.53
C ARG A 477 -16.88 -14.14 -7.85
N ARG A 478 -16.64 -13.06 -8.60
CA ARG A 478 -16.02 -11.81 -8.15
C ARG A 478 -16.59 -10.61 -8.89
N LEU A 479 -16.40 -9.41 -8.34
CA LEU A 479 -16.82 -8.16 -9.01
C LEU A 479 -15.71 -7.64 -9.92
N TYR A 480 -16.10 -7.03 -11.04
CA TYR A 480 -15.19 -6.47 -12.03
C TYR A 480 -15.35 -4.95 -12.18
N THR A 481 -14.23 -4.28 -12.39
CA THR A 481 -14.14 -2.89 -12.83
C THR A 481 -13.17 -2.76 -14.00
N GLY A 482 -13.35 -1.75 -14.85
CA GLY A 482 -12.52 -1.52 -16.03
C GLY A 482 -11.07 -1.26 -15.64
N GLY A 483 -10.83 -0.34 -14.71
CA GLY A 483 -9.48 -0.01 -14.23
C GLY A 483 -9.52 0.52 -12.80
N ALA A 484 -8.35 0.55 -12.17
CA ALA A 484 -8.14 1.31 -10.94
C ALA A 484 -7.81 2.77 -11.27
N GLY A 485 -8.37 3.71 -10.52
CA GLY A 485 -8.23 5.16 -10.76
C GLY A 485 -9.26 5.71 -11.76
N TRP A 486 -9.41 5.08 -12.92
CA TRP A 486 -10.39 5.40 -13.96
C TRP A 486 -10.49 4.26 -15.00
N PRO A 487 -11.44 4.27 -15.96
CA PRO A 487 -12.61 5.15 -16.09
C PRO A 487 -13.82 4.69 -15.28
N GLN A 488 -14.75 5.61 -15.03
CA GLN A 488 -16.08 5.31 -14.48
C GLN A 488 -17.05 4.99 -15.63
N ILE A 489 -17.04 3.73 -16.09
CA ILE A 489 -17.94 3.21 -17.14
C ILE A 489 -19.17 2.50 -16.54
N SER A 490 -20.27 2.40 -17.31
CA SER A 490 -21.54 1.80 -16.86
C SER A 490 -21.48 0.31 -16.54
N GLU A 491 -20.53 -0.41 -17.11
CA GLU A 491 -20.36 -1.85 -17.00
C GLU A 491 -19.68 -2.25 -15.69
N ASN A 492 -18.97 -1.31 -15.07
CA ASN A 492 -18.32 -1.47 -13.77
C ASN A 492 -19.33 -1.89 -12.71
N GLU A 493 -18.98 -2.90 -11.91
CA GLU A 493 -19.78 -3.32 -10.74
C GLU A 493 -19.46 -2.50 -9.50
N PHE A 494 -18.34 -1.78 -9.54
CA PHE A 494 -17.88 -0.81 -8.56
C PHE A 494 -16.88 0.13 -9.23
N HIS A 495 -16.74 1.35 -8.73
CA HIS A 495 -15.75 2.31 -9.18
C HIS A 495 -14.56 2.32 -8.25
N VAL A 496 -13.36 2.30 -8.82
CA VAL A 496 -12.12 2.69 -8.13
C VAL A 496 -11.71 4.00 -8.76
N THR A 497 -11.82 5.10 -8.03
CA THR A 497 -11.71 6.45 -8.60
C THR A 497 -10.86 7.37 -7.74
N SER A 498 -10.11 8.26 -8.41
CA SER A 498 -9.29 9.30 -7.79
C SER A 498 -10.07 10.23 -6.86
N ASP A 499 -11.35 10.43 -7.13
CA ASP A 499 -12.23 11.27 -6.30
C ASP A 499 -13.26 10.36 -5.65
N PRO A 500 -13.52 10.45 -4.32
CA PRO A 500 -13.17 11.56 -3.44
C PRO A 500 -11.93 11.34 -2.55
N ARG A 501 -11.21 12.43 -2.23
CA ARG A 501 -10.11 12.50 -1.24
C ARG A 501 -9.89 13.94 -0.75
N ILE A 502 -9.20 14.14 0.38
CA ILE A 502 -8.97 15.50 0.93
C ILE A 502 -7.89 16.29 0.16
N GLN A 503 -7.06 15.60 -0.61
CA GLN A 503 -6.06 16.22 -1.47
C GLN A 503 -5.86 15.39 -2.74
N GLN A 504 -6.05 16.01 -3.89
CA GLN A 504 -5.75 15.41 -5.19
C GLN A 504 -4.35 15.77 -5.66
N TRP A 505 -3.90 15.02 -6.67
CA TRP A 505 -2.70 15.37 -7.41
C TRP A 505 -2.81 16.78 -8.01
N GLY A 506 -1.80 17.63 -7.80
CA GLY A 506 -1.79 19.00 -8.31
C GLY A 506 -2.53 20.03 -7.46
N ASP A 507 -3.29 19.65 -6.42
CA ASP A 507 -4.01 20.62 -5.57
C ASP A 507 -3.05 21.51 -4.78
N GLY A 508 -1.97 20.92 -4.27
CA GLY A 508 -1.01 21.54 -3.37
C GLY A 508 -1.68 22.31 -2.23
N LEU A 509 -1.35 23.60 -2.07
CA LEU A 509 -1.91 24.45 -1.01
C LEU A 509 -3.40 24.76 -1.16
N LYS A 510 -4.04 24.40 -2.28
CA LYS A 510 -5.49 24.53 -2.48
C LYS A 510 -6.27 23.33 -1.95
N SER A 511 -5.59 22.26 -1.54
CA SER A 511 -6.25 21.07 -1.00
C SER A 511 -7.07 21.40 0.24
N ARG A 512 -8.05 20.54 0.58
CA ARG A 512 -8.95 20.76 1.72
C ARG A 512 -8.15 20.95 3.02
N ILE A 513 -7.12 20.13 3.23
CA ILE A 513 -6.33 20.14 4.47
C ILE A 513 -5.44 21.38 4.62
N ASN A 514 -5.02 22.01 3.50
CA ASN A 514 -4.16 23.20 3.53
C ASN A 514 -4.96 24.51 3.45
N SER A 515 -6.03 24.56 2.67
CA SER A 515 -6.74 25.81 2.35
C SER A 515 -7.88 26.16 3.32
N LEU A 516 -8.40 25.18 4.07
CA LEU A 516 -9.55 25.37 4.96
C LEU A 516 -9.19 25.05 6.42
N PRO A 517 -9.75 25.81 7.39
CA PRO A 517 -9.48 25.57 8.80
C PRO A 517 -9.79 24.13 9.26
N PRO A 518 -9.10 23.62 10.30
CA PRO A 518 -9.30 22.27 10.80
C PRO A 518 -10.68 22.03 11.42
N GLU A 519 -11.32 20.92 11.04
CA GLU A 519 -12.65 20.49 11.46
C GLU A 519 -12.77 18.96 11.31
N THR A 520 -13.98 18.38 11.47
CA THR A 520 -14.26 16.92 11.32
C THR A 520 -15.64 16.65 10.68
N MET A 521 -16.23 17.64 10.02
CA MET A 521 -17.49 17.53 9.28
C MET A 521 -17.30 16.98 7.87
N THR A 522 -16.08 17.06 7.31
CA THR A 522 -15.80 16.60 5.94
C THR A 522 -16.22 15.14 5.74
N ASP A 523 -16.98 14.92 4.66
CA ASP A 523 -17.37 13.63 4.09
C ASP A 523 -17.70 13.81 2.59
N TYR A 524 -18.07 12.73 1.91
CA TYR A 524 -18.23 12.70 0.45
C TYR A 524 -19.62 12.30 -0.01
N ARG A 525 -20.65 12.51 0.82
CA ARG A 525 -22.01 12.01 0.53
C ARG A 525 -22.55 12.52 -0.82
N ASP A 526 -22.34 13.80 -1.12
CA ASP A 526 -22.78 14.40 -2.39
C ASP A 526 -22.13 13.70 -3.60
N TYR A 527 -20.83 13.40 -3.52
CA TYR A 527 -20.12 12.66 -4.57
C TYR A 527 -20.67 11.22 -4.71
N ILE A 528 -20.94 10.55 -3.59
CA ILE A 528 -21.43 9.17 -3.59
C ILE A 528 -22.89 9.08 -4.08
N GLU A 529 -23.73 10.08 -3.83
CA GLU A 529 -25.14 10.09 -4.26
C GLU A 529 -25.33 10.17 -5.78
N GLU A 530 -24.36 10.71 -6.51
CA GLU A 530 -24.41 10.82 -7.98
C GLU A 530 -24.08 9.51 -8.71
N ARG A 531 -23.67 8.46 -8.00
CA ARG A 531 -23.16 7.21 -8.60
C ARG A 531 -24.10 6.04 -8.34
N ALA A 532 -24.20 5.14 -9.32
CA ALA A 532 -25.12 4.00 -9.28
C ALA A 532 -24.53 2.77 -8.58
N VAL A 533 -23.20 2.67 -8.55
CA VAL A 533 -22.44 1.53 -8.01
C VAL A 533 -21.52 1.98 -6.87
N PRO A 534 -21.00 1.05 -6.05
CA PRO A 534 -20.13 1.40 -4.94
C PRO A 534 -18.86 2.10 -5.42
N VAL A 535 -18.37 3.03 -4.61
CA VAL A 535 -17.15 3.80 -4.88
C VAL A 535 -16.09 3.46 -3.85
N VAL A 536 -14.92 3.09 -4.34
CA VAL A 536 -13.69 2.92 -3.58
C VAL A 536 -12.75 4.05 -3.97
N SER A 537 -12.34 4.88 -3.00
CA SER A 537 -11.37 5.94 -3.29
C SER A 537 -10.00 5.34 -3.58
N HIS A 538 -9.45 5.73 -4.72
CA HIS A 538 -8.17 5.30 -5.23
C HIS A 538 -7.03 6.09 -4.59
N GLU A 539 -6.08 5.38 -3.99
CA GLU A 539 -4.76 5.90 -3.58
C GLU A 539 -4.87 7.19 -2.76
N ILE A 540 -5.63 7.11 -1.67
CA ILE A 540 -5.79 8.23 -0.75
C ILE A 540 -4.60 8.29 0.21
N GLY A 541 -4.32 9.50 0.70
CA GLY A 541 -3.37 9.71 1.78
C GLY A 541 -1.90 9.53 1.42
N GLN A 542 -1.41 10.11 0.32
CA GLN A 542 -0.01 9.99 -0.12
C GLN A 542 0.95 10.92 0.66
N TRP A 543 0.98 10.81 1.98
CA TRP A 543 1.64 11.75 2.89
C TRP A 543 3.06 11.29 3.26
N CYS A 544 4.10 12.05 2.94
CA CYS A 544 5.47 11.62 3.24
C CYS A 544 5.96 11.90 4.66
N VAL A 545 6.85 11.04 5.14
CA VAL A 545 7.69 11.25 6.32
C VAL A 545 9.15 11.50 5.91
N TYR A 546 9.91 12.19 6.76
CA TYR A 546 11.34 12.40 6.54
C TYR A 546 12.09 11.03 6.45
N PRO A 547 13.13 10.89 5.60
CA PRO A 547 13.89 9.65 5.50
C PRO A 547 14.47 9.14 6.83
N ASN A 548 14.20 7.88 7.14
CA ASN A 548 14.76 7.21 8.31
C ASN A 548 16.12 6.56 7.97
N PHE A 549 17.22 7.24 8.28
CA PHE A 549 18.56 6.70 7.99
C PHE A 549 18.96 5.50 8.86
N GLU A 550 18.31 5.27 10.02
CA GLU A 550 18.55 4.07 10.83
C GLU A 550 18.05 2.80 10.11
N GLU A 551 17.14 2.94 9.14
CA GLU A 551 16.58 1.84 8.35
C GLU A 551 17.58 1.25 7.34
N MET A 552 18.61 2.02 6.95
CA MET A 552 19.57 1.62 5.91
C MET A 552 20.25 0.27 6.22
N ASP A 553 20.43 -0.06 7.51
CA ASP A 553 21.02 -1.32 7.97
C ASP A 553 20.17 -2.56 7.65
N LYS A 554 18.87 -2.39 7.36
CA LYS A 554 17.95 -3.49 7.00
C LYS A 554 18.13 -3.97 5.55
N TYR A 555 18.73 -3.17 4.68
CA TYR A 555 18.92 -3.46 3.25
C TYR A 555 20.13 -4.37 2.99
N THR A 556 20.11 -5.54 3.60
CA THR A 556 21.21 -6.52 3.51
C THR A 556 21.19 -7.35 2.22
N GLY A 557 20.14 -7.23 1.41
CA GLY A 557 19.86 -8.11 0.27
C GLY A 557 20.07 -7.45 -1.10
N TYR A 558 19.20 -7.77 -2.06
CA TYR A 558 19.29 -7.37 -3.47
C TYR A 558 19.31 -5.86 -3.69
N LEU A 559 18.31 -5.14 -3.19
CA LEU A 559 18.19 -3.69 -3.37
C LEU A 559 18.96 -2.93 -2.28
N LYS A 560 19.68 -1.88 -2.68
CA LYS A 560 20.48 -1.01 -1.82
C LYS A 560 19.87 0.40 -1.72
N PRO A 561 19.92 1.05 -0.55
CA PRO A 561 19.29 2.35 -0.32
C PRO A 561 20.22 3.50 -0.73
N LYS A 562 20.66 3.51 -1.99
CA LYS A 562 21.62 4.51 -2.52
C LYS A 562 21.06 5.93 -2.55
N ASN A 563 19.76 6.07 -2.75
CA ASN A 563 19.00 7.30 -2.52
C ASN A 563 19.13 7.83 -1.08
N PHE A 564 19.00 6.98 -0.05
CA PHE A 564 19.15 7.41 1.35
C PHE A 564 20.58 7.85 1.68
N GLU A 565 21.60 7.24 1.06
CA GLU A 565 22.99 7.71 1.19
C GLU A 565 23.12 9.17 0.72
N ILE A 566 22.51 9.53 -0.42
CA ILE A 566 22.51 10.91 -0.95
C ILE A 566 21.84 11.86 0.06
N PHE A 567 20.65 11.51 0.53
CA PHE A 567 19.87 12.36 1.42
C PHE A 567 20.55 12.56 2.77
N ARG A 568 21.20 11.51 3.31
CA ARG A 568 21.99 11.60 4.54
C ARG A 568 23.20 12.52 4.35
N GLU A 569 23.95 12.34 3.26
CA GLU A 569 25.12 13.17 2.95
C GLU A 569 24.74 14.65 2.81
N TRP A 570 23.59 14.96 2.19
CA TRP A 570 23.08 16.33 2.11
C TRP A 570 22.66 16.91 3.47
N LEU A 571 22.02 16.11 4.31
CA LEU A 571 21.64 16.55 5.66
C LEU A 571 22.86 16.79 6.57
N GLU A 572 23.86 15.92 6.48
CA GLU A 572 25.14 16.07 7.17
C GLU A 572 25.91 17.29 6.69
N ALA A 573 25.91 17.57 5.38
CA ALA A 573 26.54 18.76 4.81
C ALA A 573 25.89 20.08 5.28
N LYS A 574 24.65 20.02 5.78
CA LYS A 574 23.91 21.13 6.39
C LYS A 574 23.99 21.13 7.92
N GLU A 575 24.84 20.28 8.49
CA GLU A 575 25.06 20.11 9.94
C GLU A 575 23.79 19.69 10.72
N MET A 576 22.81 19.13 10.03
CA MET A 576 21.53 18.69 10.61
C MET A 576 21.42 17.17 10.77
N GLY A 577 22.48 16.40 10.49
CA GLY A 577 22.45 14.93 10.58
C GLY A 577 21.99 14.39 11.94
N HIS A 578 22.32 15.09 13.03
CA HIS A 578 21.89 14.75 14.39
C HIS A 578 20.38 14.90 14.64
N LEU A 579 19.66 15.63 13.76
CA LEU A 579 18.21 15.86 13.84
C LEU A 579 17.41 14.85 13.02
N ALA A 580 18.04 13.96 12.27
CA ALA A 580 17.35 13.05 11.35
C ALA A 580 16.21 12.28 12.03
N LYS A 581 16.47 11.73 13.23
CA LYS A 581 15.46 11.02 14.01
C LYS A 581 14.32 11.93 14.46
N ASP A 582 14.63 13.15 14.90
CA ASP A 582 13.62 14.12 15.31
C ASP A 582 12.74 14.55 14.13
N PHE A 583 13.32 14.67 12.93
CA PHE A 583 12.57 14.94 11.70
C PHE A 583 11.63 13.78 11.34
N VAL A 584 12.08 12.53 11.45
CA VAL A 584 11.21 11.35 11.26
C VAL A 584 10.05 11.40 12.25
N MET A 585 10.32 11.64 13.53
CA MET A 585 9.27 11.65 14.56
C MET A 585 8.28 12.80 14.38
N ALA A 586 8.76 14.02 14.08
CA ALA A 586 7.89 15.18 13.92
C ALA A 586 7.04 15.11 12.66
N SER A 587 7.65 14.80 11.52
CA SER A 587 6.91 14.63 10.25
C SER A 587 5.99 13.41 10.28
N GLY A 588 6.36 12.33 10.98
CA GLY A 588 5.54 11.12 11.11
C GLY A 588 4.28 11.34 11.96
N LYS A 589 4.37 12.13 13.04
CA LYS A 589 3.19 12.54 13.81
C LYS A 589 2.22 13.38 12.97
N LEU A 590 2.73 14.27 12.12
CA LEU A 590 1.91 15.02 11.16
C LEU A 590 1.28 14.10 10.10
N GLN A 591 2.06 13.17 9.54
CA GLN A 591 1.58 12.17 8.58
C GLN A 591 0.38 11.39 9.13
N ALA A 592 0.46 10.95 10.40
CA ALA A 592 -0.64 10.25 11.07
C ALA A 592 -1.92 11.11 11.18
N LEU A 593 -1.80 12.43 11.43
CA LEU A 593 -2.93 13.35 11.43
C LEU A 593 -3.57 13.47 10.05
N CYS A 594 -2.76 13.53 8.99
CA CYS A 594 -3.26 13.58 7.62
C CYS A 594 -4.01 12.29 7.24
N TYR A 595 -3.45 11.11 7.55
CA TYR A 595 -4.14 9.83 7.34
C TYR A 595 -5.44 9.70 8.13
N LYS A 596 -5.45 10.15 9.39
CA LYS A 596 -6.67 10.19 10.21
C LYS A 596 -7.77 11.02 9.54
N GLU A 597 -7.43 12.16 8.96
CA GLU A 597 -8.41 13.01 8.27
C GLU A 597 -8.96 12.35 7.00
N ASP A 598 -8.11 11.71 6.18
CA ASP A 598 -8.53 10.95 4.99
C ASP A 598 -9.48 9.81 5.34
N ILE A 599 -9.08 8.97 6.30
CA ILE A 599 -9.80 7.75 6.67
C ILE A 599 -11.11 8.08 7.37
N GLU A 600 -11.11 9.02 8.32
CA GLU A 600 -12.34 9.39 9.01
C GLU A 600 -13.34 10.07 8.07
N SER A 601 -12.89 10.84 7.08
CA SER A 601 -13.78 11.43 6.05
C SER A 601 -14.46 10.34 5.22
N ALA A 602 -13.72 9.29 4.85
CA ALA A 602 -14.29 8.13 4.16
C ALA A 602 -15.28 7.36 5.06
N LEU A 603 -14.92 7.10 6.33
CA LEU A 603 -15.79 6.39 7.28
C LEU A 603 -17.05 7.19 7.68
N ARG A 604 -17.00 8.53 7.64
CA ARG A 604 -18.16 9.44 7.79
C ARG A 604 -19.06 9.49 6.55
N THR A 605 -18.69 8.82 5.46
CA THR A 605 -19.44 8.86 4.21
C THR A 605 -20.37 7.64 4.07
N SER A 606 -21.66 7.86 4.31
CA SER A 606 -22.68 6.82 4.12
C SER A 606 -22.75 6.34 2.66
N GLY A 607 -22.75 5.03 2.45
CA GLY A 607 -22.88 4.39 1.14
C GLY A 607 -21.58 4.34 0.32
N MET A 608 -20.45 4.75 0.89
CA MET A 608 -19.14 4.57 0.27
C MET A 608 -18.69 3.10 0.37
N GLY A 609 -18.04 2.59 -0.67
CA GLY A 609 -17.56 1.20 -0.76
C GLY A 609 -16.24 0.98 0.00
N GLY A 610 -15.42 2.01 0.15
CA GLY A 610 -14.19 1.96 0.93
C GLY A 610 -13.09 2.88 0.41
N PHE A 611 -11.86 2.63 0.82
CA PHE A 611 -10.67 3.33 0.33
C PHE A 611 -9.50 2.38 0.09
N GLN A 612 -8.51 2.83 -0.66
CA GLN A 612 -7.21 2.20 -0.84
C GLN A 612 -6.13 3.24 -0.52
N LEU A 613 -5.35 3.02 0.54
CA LEU A 613 -4.22 3.87 0.90
C LEU A 613 -3.06 3.59 -0.04
N LEU A 614 -2.41 4.64 -0.57
CA LEU A 614 -1.07 4.52 -1.16
C LEU A 614 -0.11 5.27 -0.24
N ASP A 615 0.33 4.65 0.85
CA ASP A 615 0.28 3.22 1.17
C ASP A 615 0.43 3.04 2.70
N LEU A 616 0.09 1.88 3.28
CA LEU A 616 0.40 1.56 4.67
C LEU A 616 1.92 1.40 4.88
N HIS A 617 2.64 0.89 3.88
CA HIS A 617 4.09 0.73 3.90
C HIS A 617 4.78 1.61 2.84
N ASP A 618 6.05 1.95 3.04
CA ASP A 618 6.74 2.88 2.13
C ASP A 618 6.86 2.36 0.70
N PHE A 619 6.61 3.27 -0.24
CA PHE A 619 6.80 3.04 -1.67
C PHE A 619 8.20 3.54 -2.09
N PRO A 620 9.17 2.66 -2.35
CA PRO A 620 10.56 3.07 -2.59
C PRO A 620 10.79 3.78 -3.92
N GLY A 621 9.87 3.64 -4.88
CA GLY A 621 10.02 4.15 -6.24
C GLY A 621 9.57 5.59 -6.43
N GLN A 622 9.47 5.99 -7.71
CA GLN A 622 8.84 7.26 -8.14
C GLN A 622 9.30 8.48 -7.32
N GLY A 623 10.62 8.62 -7.11
CA GLY A 623 11.20 9.72 -6.34
C GLY A 623 11.38 9.42 -4.85
N THR A 624 11.39 8.15 -4.44
CA THR A 624 11.45 7.71 -3.03
C THR A 624 10.24 8.22 -2.23
N ALA A 625 9.05 7.67 -2.51
CA ALA A 625 7.81 8.09 -1.85
C ALA A 625 7.63 7.42 -0.48
N LEU A 626 8.09 8.09 0.58
CA LEU A 626 8.03 7.61 1.97
C LEU A 626 6.65 7.82 2.61
N VAL A 627 5.62 7.30 1.95
CA VAL A 627 4.21 7.52 2.28
C VAL A 627 3.67 6.60 3.39
N GLY A 628 4.36 5.50 3.70
CA GLY A 628 3.91 4.51 4.66
C GLY A 628 4.04 4.97 6.10
N VAL A 629 3.18 4.45 6.98
CA VAL A 629 3.44 4.44 8.43
C VAL A 629 4.36 3.28 8.84
N LEU A 630 4.48 2.28 7.95
CA LEU A 630 5.44 1.18 8.00
C LEU A 630 6.55 1.39 6.98
N ASP A 631 7.72 0.82 7.26
CA ASP A 631 8.82 0.77 6.29
C ASP A 631 8.58 -0.27 5.18
N PRO A 632 9.43 -0.36 4.13
CA PRO A 632 9.29 -1.34 3.06
C PRO A 632 9.42 -2.82 3.49
N PHE A 633 9.71 -3.09 4.76
CA PHE A 633 9.80 -4.43 5.35
C PHE A 633 8.57 -4.78 6.20
N TRP A 634 7.54 -3.93 6.18
CA TRP A 634 6.31 -4.01 6.96
C TRP A 634 6.57 -3.87 8.47
N GLU A 635 7.55 -3.07 8.86
CA GLU A 635 7.92 -2.81 10.26
C GLU A 635 7.60 -1.38 10.68
N GLU A 636 7.27 -1.19 11.95
CA GLU A 636 6.89 0.12 12.49
C GLU A 636 8.04 1.12 12.47
N LYS A 637 7.74 2.35 12.07
CA LYS A 637 8.69 3.48 12.11
C LYS A 637 8.77 4.19 13.47
N GLY A 638 7.87 3.85 14.40
CA GLY A 638 7.95 4.22 15.81
C GLY A 638 7.19 5.48 16.25
N TYR A 639 6.59 6.24 15.34
CA TYR A 639 5.79 7.44 15.70
C TYR A 639 4.28 7.18 15.87
N ILE A 640 3.77 6.05 15.39
CA ILE A 640 2.40 5.61 15.61
C ILE A 640 2.35 4.08 15.67
N SER A 641 1.76 3.54 16.72
CA SER A 641 1.56 2.09 16.87
C SER A 641 0.29 1.61 16.14
N PRO A 642 0.18 0.30 15.82
CA PRO A 642 -1.03 -0.26 15.23
C PRO A 642 -2.28 -0.03 16.10
N ALA A 643 -2.14 -0.06 17.43
CA ALA A 643 -3.24 0.20 18.36
C ALA A 643 -3.70 1.67 18.33
N GLU A 644 -2.80 2.63 18.14
CA GLU A 644 -3.16 4.05 17.96
C GLU A 644 -3.80 4.28 16.59
N TYR A 645 -3.26 3.69 15.54
CA TYR A 645 -3.82 3.76 14.18
C TYR A 645 -5.23 3.15 14.11
N GLY A 646 -5.41 2.00 14.78
CA GLY A 646 -6.67 1.27 14.90
C GLY A 646 -7.81 2.02 15.59
N ARG A 647 -7.54 3.18 16.21
CA ARG A 647 -8.57 4.05 16.80
C ARG A 647 -9.38 4.81 15.75
N PHE A 648 -8.76 5.10 14.59
CA PHE A 648 -9.41 5.79 13.47
C PHE A 648 -9.52 4.95 12.20
N CYS A 649 -8.82 3.82 12.12
CA CYS A 649 -8.93 2.88 11.02
C CYS A 649 -9.25 1.46 11.55
N ASN A 650 -10.52 1.05 11.51
CA ASN A 650 -10.94 -0.27 11.99
C ASN A 650 -12.33 -0.64 11.43
N ALA A 651 -12.77 -1.87 11.67
CA ALA A 651 -14.13 -2.31 11.38
C ALA A 651 -15.20 -1.55 12.18
N VAL A 652 -14.82 -1.00 13.35
CA VAL A 652 -15.69 -0.18 14.19
C VAL A 652 -14.93 1.08 14.65
N VAL A 653 -15.42 2.25 14.26
CA VAL A 653 -14.77 3.53 14.58
C VAL A 653 -15.81 4.53 15.09
N PRO A 654 -15.73 4.96 16.36
CA PRO A 654 -16.49 6.10 16.85
C PRO A 654 -16.04 7.39 16.16
N LEU A 655 -16.99 8.25 15.79
CA LEU A 655 -16.76 9.46 15.02
C LEU A 655 -17.42 10.66 15.71
N ALA A 656 -16.75 11.81 15.72
CA ALA A 656 -17.28 13.06 16.24
C ALA A 656 -17.20 14.15 15.17
N ARG A 657 -18.21 15.03 15.15
CA ARG A 657 -18.38 16.12 14.20
C ARG A 657 -18.26 17.46 14.91
N PHE A 658 -17.05 17.99 14.86
CA PHE A 658 -16.65 19.33 15.26
C PHE A 658 -16.54 20.25 14.05
N ALA A 659 -17.27 21.37 14.06
CA ALA A 659 -17.19 22.40 13.03
C ALA A 659 -15.86 23.18 13.04
N LYS A 660 -15.09 23.07 14.13
CA LYS A 660 -13.74 23.61 14.30
C LYS A 660 -13.03 22.88 15.44
N ARG A 661 -11.70 22.98 15.51
CA ARG A 661 -10.88 22.35 16.56
C ARG A 661 -10.28 23.32 17.59
N VAL A 662 -10.55 24.62 17.42
CA VAL A 662 -10.05 25.70 18.28
C VAL A 662 -11.22 26.49 18.87
N PHE A 663 -11.18 26.72 20.17
CA PHE A 663 -12.25 27.32 20.97
C PHE A 663 -11.71 28.38 21.93
N THR A 664 -12.60 29.25 22.40
CA THR A 664 -12.31 30.12 23.56
C THR A 664 -12.93 29.55 24.84
N GLN A 665 -12.41 29.96 26.00
CA GLN A 665 -12.87 29.48 27.31
C GLN A 665 -14.36 29.71 27.57
N GLY A 666 -15.00 30.72 26.97
CA GLY A 666 -16.43 30.99 27.14
C GLY A 666 -17.35 30.26 26.15
N GLU A 667 -16.79 29.47 25.24
CA GLU A 667 -17.53 28.88 24.14
C GLU A 667 -18.29 27.60 24.52
N ARG A 668 -19.45 27.42 23.87
CA ARG A 668 -20.22 26.17 23.86
C ARG A 668 -20.40 25.69 22.44
N VAL A 669 -20.25 24.39 22.23
CA VAL A 669 -20.35 23.77 20.91
C VAL A 669 -21.22 22.52 20.95
N THR A 670 -22.13 22.40 19.98
CA THR A 670 -22.86 21.17 19.68
C THR A 670 -21.95 20.23 18.88
N VAL A 671 -21.79 18.99 19.35
CA VAL A 671 -20.97 17.98 18.68
C VAL A 671 -21.86 16.80 18.30
N GLY A 672 -21.92 16.51 17.00
CA GLY A 672 -22.59 15.30 16.51
C GLY A 672 -21.71 14.07 16.74
N LEU A 673 -22.29 12.99 17.26
CA LEU A 673 -21.61 11.72 17.51
C LEU A 673 -22.17 10.62 16.63
N GLU A 674 -21.28 9.87 16.01
CA GLU A 674 -21.57 8.81 15.07
C GLU A 674 -20.72 7.56 15.37
N LEU A 675 -21.09 6.43 14.77
CA LEU A 675 -20.33 5.18 14.80
C LEU A 675 -20.30 4.59 13.40
N SER A 676 -19.12 4.47 12.81
CA SER A 676 -18.92 3.62 11.63
C SER A 676 -18.81 2.18 12.11
N HIS A 677 -19.79 1.34 11.75
CA HIS A 677 -19.90 -0.04 12.25
C HIS A 677 -20.09 -1.05 11.11
N TYR A 678 -18.98 -1.63 10.68
CA TYR A 678 -18.89 -2.72 9.69
C TYR A 678 -18.34 -4.01 10.32
N GLY A 679 -18.51 -4.16 11.65
CA GLY A 679 -18.10 -5.34 12.41
C GLY A 679 -18.98 -6.56 12.16
N ALA A 680 -18.65 -7.69 12.82
CA ALA A 680 -19.38 -8.93 12.61
C ALA A 680 -20.76 -8.97 13.26
N ASP A 681 -20.90 -8.31 14.42
CA ASP A 681 -22.02 -8.48 15.35
C ASP A 681 -22.68 -7.16 15.74
N THR A 682 -23.97 -7.20 16.04
CA THR A 682 -24.69 -6.10 16.70
C THR A 682 -24.25 -5.98 18.16
N PHE A 683 -23.82 -4.80 18.59
CA PHE A 683 -23.63 -4.55 20.03
C PHE A 683 -24.99 -4.33 20.69
N ARG A 684 -25.35 -5.19 21.65
CA ARG A 684 -26.63 -5.15 22.35
C ARG A 684 -26.54 -4.29 23.60
N SER A 685 -27.50 -3.38 23.78
CA SER A 685 -27.57 -2.49 24.95
C SER A 685 -26.24 -1.75 25.23
N ALA A 686 -25.53 -1.36 24.17
CA ALA A 686 -24.24 -0.69 24.24
C ALA A 686 -24.41 0.78 24.63
N THR A 687 -23.46 1.30 25.41
CA THR A 687 -23.50 2.66 25.93
C THR A 687 -22.31 3.44 25.39
N PRO A 688 -22.50 4.41 24.48
CA PRO A 688 -21.44 5.32 24.09
C PRO A 688 -21.08 6.25 25.24
N VAL A 689 -19.79 6.41 25.50
CA VAL A 689 -19.25 7.24 26.59
C VAL A 689 -18.22 8.21 26.04
N TRP A 690 -18.19 9.42 26.59
CA TRP A 690 -17.24 10.44 26.17
C TRP A 690 -16.51 11.06 27.36
N LYS A 691 -15.29 11.53 27.11
CA LYS A 691 -14.45 12.23 28.09
C LYS A 691 -13.76 13.41 27.43
N LEU A 692 -13.60 14.48 28.19
CA LEU A 692 -12.66 15.56 27.89
C LEU A 692 -11.51 15.46 28.89
N ILE A 693 -10.30 15.29 28.38
CA ILE A 693 -9.10 14.95 29.15
C ILE A 693 -8.09 16.09 28.98
N ASN A 694 -7.53 16.61 30.07
CA ASN A 694 -6.48 17.64 30.00
C ASN A 694 -5.08 17.03 29.74
N GLU A 695 -4.07 17.88 29.56
CA GLU A 695 -2.68 17.45 29.31
C GLU A 695 -2.08 16.58 30.42
N ALA A 696 -2.55 16.73 31.67
CA ALA A 696 -2.13 15.88 32.78
C ALA A 696 -2.81 14.49 32.79
N GLY A 697 -3.61 14.16 31.77
CA GLY A 697 -4.36 12.92 31.68
C GLY A 697 -5.61 12.85 32.57
N VAL A 698 -6.02 13.98 33.16
CA VAL A 698 -7.18 14.05 34.06
C VAL A 698 -8.45 14.34 33.25
N THR A 699 -9.47 13.51 33.45
CA THR A 699 -10.82 13.77 32.91
C THR A 699 -11.45 14.96 33.61
N VAL A 700 -11.66 16.06 32.87
CA VAL A 700 -12.24 17.32 33.37
C VAL A 700 -13.75 17.41 33.13
N ARG A 701 -14.25 16.68 32.13
CA ARG A 701 -15.68 16.51 31.81
C ARG A 701 -15.88 15.10 31.26
N SER A 702 -17.06 14.52 31.46
CA SER A 702 -17.43 13.23 30.89
C SER A 702 -18.94 13.08 30.85
N GLY A 703 -19.42 12.14 30.04
CA GLY A 703 -20.83 11.79 30.01
C GLY A 703 -21.06 10.48 29.27
N GLU A 704 -22.32 10.05 29.30
CA GLU A 704 -22.79 8.83 28.65
C GLU A 704 -24.01 9.17 27.79
N LEU A 705 -24.12 8.53 26.64
CA LEU A 705 -25.33 8.56 25.81
C LEU A 705 -26.25 7.40 26.19
N ALA A 706 -27.54 7.53 25.87
CA ALA A 706 -28.50 6.48 26.16
C ALA A 706 -28.11 5.14 25.53
N SER A 707 -28.10 4.08 26.36
CA SER A 707 -27.82 2.71 25.93
C SER A 707 -28.80 2.28 24.85
N ARG A 708 -28.28 1.64 23.80
CA ARG A 708 -29.09 1.15 22.67
C ARG A 708 -28.39 0.02 21.94
N ASP A 709 -29.13 -0.67 21.09
CA ASP A 709 -28.53 -1.62 20.15
C ASP A 709 -27.83 -0.84 19.02
N LEU A 710 -26.61 -1.26 18.68
CA LEU A 710 -25.78 -0.67 17.62
C LEU A 710 -25.53 -1.75 16.56
N PRO A 711 -26.37 -1.85 15.51
CA PRO A 711 -26.26 -2.89 14.50
C PRO A 711 -25.08 -2.64 13.55
N ALA A 712 -24.51 -3.70 12.98
CA ALA A 712 -23.42 -3.61 12.00
C ALA A 712 -23.97 -3.22 10.60
N GLU A 713 -24.46 -1.99 10.49
CA GLU A 713 -25.17 -1.48 9.30
C GLU A 713 -24.49 -0.24 8.67
N GLY A 714 -23.20 -0.06 8.90
CA GLY A 714 -22.41 1.08 8.41
C GLY A 714 -22.45 2.26 9.37
N LEU A 715 -22.70 3.47 8.87
CA LEU A 715 -22.70 4.69 9.68
C LEU A 715 -23.99 4.84 10.50
N LEU A 716 -23.86 4.95 11.83
CA LEU A 716 -24.96 5.14 12.77
C LEU A 716 -24.85 6.49 13.47
N THR A 717 -25.98 7.18 13.69
CA THR A 717 -26.04 8.35 14.58
C THR A 717 -26.19 7.92 16.03
N LEU A 718 -25.25 8.32 16.89
CA LEU A 718 -25.31 8.07 18.34
C LEU A 718 -26.11 9.17 19.05
N GLY A 719 -25.97 10.42 18.60
CA GLY A 719 -26.70 11.57 19.12
C GLY A 719 -25.87 12.85 19.02
N GLU A 720 -26.28 13.87 19.77
CA GLU A 720 -25.56 15.13 19.90
C GLU A 720 -25.24 15.39 21.37
N LEU A 721 -24.17 16.11 21.63
CA LEU A 721 -23.81 16.58 22.96
C LEU A 721 -23.41 18.06 22.92
N GLU A 722 -23.72 18.79 24.00
CA GLU A 722 -23.24 20.15 24.22
C GLU A 722 -21.94 20.11 25.03
N LEU A 723 -20.85 20.59 24.43
CA LEU A 723 -19.54 20.72 25.06
C LEU A 723 -19.35 22.16 25.51
N ASP A 724 -19.20 22.36 26.82
CA ASP A 724 -18.99 23.68 27.44
C ASP A 724 -17.53 23.81 27.93
N PHE A 725 -16.82 24.79 27.39
CA PHE A 725 -15.44 25.08 27.78
C PHE A 725 -15.33 26.06 28.96
N ALA A 726 -16.47 26.56 29.47
CA ALA A 726 -16.51 27.48 30.61
C ALA A 726 -15.82 26.89 31.85
N GLY A 727 -14.92 27.70 32.43
CA GLY A 727 -14.17 27.37 33.63
C GLY A 727 -13.08 26.31 33.46
N LEU A 728 -12.79 25.89 32.22
CA LEU A 728 -11.60 25.09 31.92
C LEU A 728 -10.34 25.96 31.93
N ALA A 729 -9.19 25.37 32.24
CA ALA A 729 -7.92 26.07 32.16
C ALA A 729 -7.61 26.45 30.71
N SER A 730 -7.06 27.64 30.49
CA SER A 730 -6.60 28.11 29.19
C SER A 730 -5.41 29.07 29.37
N PRO A 731 -4.50 29.16 28.37
CA PRO A 731 -4.46 28.33 27.16
C PRO A 731 -4.11 26.87 27.49
N ALA A 732 -4.78 25.90 26.85
CA ALA A 732 -4.49 24.47 27.05
C ALA A 732 -4.99 23.59 25.89
N ARG A 733 -4.36 22.41 25.71
CA ARG A 733 -4.91 21.31 24.92
C ARG A 733 -5.85 20.44 25.75
N TYR A 734 -6.92 19.98 25.14
CA TYR A 734 -7.78 18.92 25.65
C TYR A 734 -7.94 17.82 24.62
N ARG A 735 -7.96 16.56 25.06
CA ARG A 735 -8.30 15.41 24.23
C ARG A 735 -9.76 15.02 24.48
N PHE A 736 -10.59 15.11 23.45
CA PHE A 736 -11.94 14.56 23.46
C PHE A 736 -11.89 13.10 23.02
N GLU A 737 -12.32 12.18 23.89
CA GLU A 737 -12.38 10.74 23.63
C GLU A 737 -13.84 10.30 23.55
N LEU A 738 -14.20 9.53 22.51
CA LEU A 738 -15.47 8.84 22.36
C LEU A 738 -15.23 7.33 22.29
N ALA A 739 -15.92 6.55 23.11
CA ALA A 739 -15.77 5.11 23.19
C ALA A 739 -17.12 4.40 23.31
N ILE A 740 -17.14 3.10 22.99
CA ILE A 740 -18.28 2.22 23.29
C ILE A 740 -17.95 1.44 24.56
N ALA A 741 -18.71 1.65 25.64
CA ALA A 741 -18.43 1.02 26.93
C ALA A 741 -18.43 -0.52 26.83
N GLY A 742 -17.41 -1.16 27.40
CA GLY A 742 -17.27 -2.61 27.41
C GLY A 742 -16.62 -3.20 26.16
N THR A 743 -16.18 -2.38 25.20
CA THR A 743 -15.40 -2.81 24.03
C THR A 743 -14.04 -2.09 24.01
N GLU A 744 -13.18 -2.47 23.07
CA GLU A 744 -11.90 -1.79 22.81
C GLU A 744 -12.04 -0.56 21.91
N PHE A 745 -13.22 -0.34 21.29
CA PHE A 745 -13.42 0.67 20.27
C PHE A 745 -13.56 2.06 20.86
N ALA A 746 -12.55 2.90 20.61
CA ALA A 746 -12.49 4.28 21.01
C ALA A 746 -11.72 5.11 19.98
N ASN A 747 -12.10 6.38 19.84
CA ASN A 747 -11.41 7.36 19.01
C ASN A 747 -11.29 8.68 19.77
N ASP A 748 -10.36 9.54 19.35
CA ASP A 748 -10.12 10.81 20.01
C ASP A 748 -9.62 11.92 19.08
N TRP A 749 -9.79 13.16 19.54
CA TRP A 749 -9.45 14.39 18.83
C TRP A 749 -8.88 15.42 19.81
N ASN A 750 -7.77 16.06 19.43
CA ASN A 750 -7.22 17.20 20.15
C ASN A 750 -8.03 18.47 19.85
N LEU A 751 -8.43 19.16 20.91
CA LEU A 751 -9.15 20.43 20.91
C LEU A 751 -8.32 21.46 21.67
N TRP A 752 -8.23 22.67 21.14
CA TRP A 752 -7.41 23.74 21.72
C TRP A 752 -8.29 24.84 22.28
N VAL A 753 -8.07 25.20 23.54
CA VAL A 753 -8.88 26.20 24.25
C VAL A 753 -8.00 27.36 24.68
N TYR A 754 -8.33 28.56 24.21
CA TYR A 754 -7.59 29.80 24.47
C TYR A 754 -8.40 30.79 25.32
N PRO A 755 -7.75 31.70 26.06
CA PRO A 755 -8.43 32.75 26.81
C PRO A 755 -9.18 33.73 25.88
N GLU A 756 -10.24 34.35 26.37
CA GLU A 756 -10.92 35.45 25.66
C GLU A 756 -10.14 36.77 25.74
N SER A 757 -9.38 36.97 26.81
CA SER A 757 -8.47 38.12 26.95
C SER A 757 -7.24 37.92 26.06
N LYS A 758 -6.88 38.99 25.35
CA LYS A 758 -5.71 39.08 24.48
C LYS A 758 -4.57 39.87 25.12
N ASP A 759 -4.67 40.20 26.42
CA ASP A 759 -3.75 41.14 27.07
C ASP A 759 -2.38 40.49 27.31
N SER A 760 -1.32 41.06 26.73
CA SER A 760 0.07 40.71 27.00
C SER A 760 0.62 41.48 28.21
N ASN A 761 1.52 40.89 29.00
CA ASN A 761 2.12 41.55 30.17
C ASN A 761 3.31 42.45 29.84
N VAL A 762 3.54 42.75 28.56
CA VAL A 762 4.71 43.48 28.08
C VAL A 762 4.73 44.88 28.67
N GLY A 763 5.70 45.12 29.58
CA GLY A 763 6.09 46.47 29.99
C GLY A 763 6.72 47.25 28.82
N THR A 764 6.90 48.56 28.98
CA THR A 764 7.42 49.47 27.92
C THR A 764 8.87 49.21 27.46
N GLU A 765 9.51 48.10 27.85
CA GLU A 765 10.94 47.84 27.67
C GLU A 765 11.30 46.96 26.45
N VAL A 766 10.38 46.15 25.92
CA VAL A 766 10.59 45.36 24.69
C VAL A 766 10.16 46.17 23.47
N GLN A 767 11.05 46.31 22.48
CA GLN A 767 10.70 46.93 21.20
C GLN A 767 10.20 45.88 20.21
N PHE A 768 9.00 46.10 19.69
CA PHE A 768 8.44 45.33 18.58
C PHE A 768 8.60 46.11 17.28
N VAL A 769 9.29 45.56 16.30
CA VAL A 769 9.63 46.25 15.04
C VAL A 769 9.36 45.36 13.82
N ARG A 770 9.22 45.99 12.65
CA ARG A 770 9.06 45.31 11.35
C ARG A 770 10.29 45.36 10.46
N GLU A 771 11.26 46.16 10.85
CA GLU A 771 12.54 46.31 10.18
C GLU A 771 13.60 46.63 11.23
N LEU A 772 14.83 46.17 10.98
CA LEU A 772 15.99 46.62 11.73
C LEU A 772 16.44 48.00 11.23
N ASP A 773 15.71 49.05 11.59
CA ASP A 773 16.11 50.43 11.30
C ASP A 773 17.26 50.92 12.21
N ASP A 774 17.74 52.15 11.98
CA ASP A 774 18.82 52.75 12.79
C ASP A 774 18.44 52.88 14.28
N GLY A 775 17.15 52.93 14.62
CA GLY A 775 16.65 52.98 15.99
C GLY A 775 16.78 51.63 16.68
N ALA A 776 16.31 50.57 16.02
CA ALA A 776 16.42 49.19 16.47
C ALA A 776 17.89 48.77 16.64
N LEU A 777 18.76 49.12 15.69
CA LEU A 777 20.19 48.83 15.81
C LEU A 777 20.83 49.49 17.03
N LYS A 778 20.52 50.77 17.29
CA LYS A 778 21.03 51.47 18.48
C LYS A 778 20.52 50.85 19.78
N ALA A 779 19.27 50.40 19.81
CA ALA A 779 18.72 49.70 20.97
C ALA A 779 19.46 48.37 21.21
N LEU A 780 19.74 47.58 20.17
CA LEU A 780 20.52 46.34 20.26
C LEU A 780 21.97 46.61 20.69
N GLU A 781 22.64 47.62 20.13
CA GLU A 781 23.99 48.04 20.58
C GLU A 781 24.01 48.46 22.06
N GLY A 782 22.90 49.04 22.53
CA GLY A 782 22.66 49.43 23.92
C GLY A 782 22.33 48.28 24.87
N GLY A 783 22.15 47.05 24.36
CA GLY A 783 21.78 45.88 25.15
C GLY A 783 20.27 45.65 25.30
N GLY A 784 19.43 46.34 24.52
CA GLY A 784 17.98 46.16 24.53
C GLY A 784 17.53 44.84 23.92
N THR A 785 16.28 44.47 24.21
CA THR A 785 15.61 43.32 23.61
C THR A 785 14.63 43.76 22.53
N ILE A 786 14.73 43.17 21.35
CA ILE A 786 13.86 43.44 20.20
C ILE A 786 13.17 42.16 19.74
N VAL A 787 11.90 42.28 19.39
CA VAL A 787 11.16 41.30 18.59
C VAL A 787 10.97 41.89 17.19
N LEU A 788 11.62 41.27 16.20
CA LEU A 788 11.50 41.60 14.79
C LEU A 788 10.50 40.64 14.15
N GLN A 789 9.35 41.16 13.70
CA GLN A 789 8.46 40.43 12.81
C GLN A 789 8.78 40.81 11.36
N ILE A 790 9.30 39.86 10.60
CA ILE A 790 9.44 39.99 9.15
C ILE A 790 8.07 39.72 8.52
N ASP A 791 7.60 40.62 7.65
CA ASP A 791 6.40 40.36 6.85
C ASP A 791 6.63 39.07 6.03
N PRO A 792 5.78 38.03 6.14
CA PRO A 792 5.91 36.79 5.38
C PRO A 792 6.16 36.99 3.88
N LYS A 793 5.62 38.07 3.29
CA LYS A 793 5.78 38.40 1.86
C LYS A 793 7.17 38.93 1.51
N GLN A 794 7.89 39.46 2.50
CA GLN A 794 9.24 40.00 2.35
C GLN A 794 10.33 38.97 2.63
N VAL A 795 10.01 37.84 3.27
CA VAL A 795 10.97 36.75 3.51
C VAL A 795 11.62 36.34 2.17
N GLN A 796 12.95 36.28 2.19
CA GLN A 796 13.75 36.00 1.02
C GLN A 796 13.85 34.50 0.77
N GLY A 797 13.64 34.09 -0.48
CA GLY A 797 13.85 32.72 -0.94
C GLY A 797 15.26 32.49 -1.49
N ASP A 798 15.51 31.27 -1.97
CA ASP A 798 16.77 30.90 -2.63
C ASP A 798 16.63 30.92 -4.18
N THR A 799 17.50 30.19 -4.89
CA THR A 799 17.46 30.07 -6.35
C THR A 799 16.21 29.38 -6.88
N ASP A 800 15.54 28.57 -6.05
CA ASP A 800 14.30 27.87 -6.40
C ASP A 800 13.07 28.72 -6.03
N GLY A 801 13.28 29.89 -5.41
CA GLY A 801 12.25 30.82 -4.99
C GLY A 801 11.90 30.70 -3.50
N PRO A 802 10.74 31.24 -3.09
CA PRO A 802 10.31 31.16 -1.70
C PRO A 802 9.84 29.74 -1.35
N VAL A 803 10.19 29.27 -0.14
CA VAL A 803 9.71 27.99 0.39
C VAL A 803 8.21 28.08 0.68
N GLN A 804 7.42 27.22 0.05
CA GLN A 804 5.96 27.23 0.18
C GLN A 804 5.51 26.33 1.33
N LEU A 805 5.04 26.95 2.40
CA LEU A 805 4.52 26.28 3.58
C LEU A 805 3.08 25.79 3.40
N GLY A 806 2.75 24.67 4.04
CA GLY A 806 1.40 24.16 4.22
C GLY A 806 1.30 23.42 5.54
N PHE A 807 0.08 23.14 5.98
CA PHE A 807 -0.13 22.35 7.20
C PHE A 807 0.19 20.87 6.96
N SER A 808 -0.22 20.31 5.81
CA SER A 808 0.08 18.92 5.50
C SER A 808 1.57 18.72 5.31
N THR A 809 2.01 17.47 5.48
CA THR A 809 3.33 17.07 4.97
C THR A 809 3.33 17.08 3.43
N THR A 810 4.52 16.95 2.84
CA THR A 810 4.70 16.84 1.38
C THR A 810 3.89 15.66 0.84
N PHE A 811 3.12 15.93 -0.21
CA PHE A 811 2.34 14.92 -0.92
C PHE A 811 3.24 14.23 -1.96
N TRP A 812 3.29 12.91 -1.90
CA TRP A 812 4.11 12.02 -2.72
C TRP A 812 5.64 12.23 -2.64
N ASN A 813 6.17 13.29 -3.23
CA ASN A 813 7.50 13.88 -3.03
C ASN A 813 7.69 15.04 -4.02
N THR A 814 8.60 15.96 -3.72
CA THR A 814 8.84 17.16 -4.54
C THR A 814 9.49 16.85 -5.89
N SER A 815 10.28 15.77 -6.01
CA SER A 815 10.94 15.38 -7.27
C SER A 815 9.91 14.91 -8.32
N TRP A 816 9.02 14.00 -7.93
CA TRP A 816 8.03 13.38 -8.82
C TRP A 816 6.83 14.29 -9.12
N THR A 817 6.48 15.19 -8.21
CA THR A 817 5.37 16.14 -8.40
C THR A 817 5.79 17.43 -9.12
N GLY A 818 7.06 17.55 -9.52
CA GLY A 818 7.57 18.75 -10.18
C GLY A 818 7.60 19.97 -9.26
N GLY A 819 7.88 19.76 -7.96
CA GLY A 819 7.97 20.81 -6.94
C GLY A 819 6.62 21.27 -6.40
N GLN A 820 5.59 20.41 -6.39
CA GLN A 820 4.28 20.76 -5.81
C GLN A 820 4.41 21.09 -4.32
N ALA A 821 3.79 22.19 -3.89
CA ALA A 821 3.71 22.57 -2.49
C ALA A 821 2.72 21.67 -1.70
N PRO A 822 2.89 21.51 -0.37
CA PRO A 822 3.91 22.13 0.46
C PRO A 822 5.31 21.51 0.28
N HIS A 823 6.33 22.36 0.37
CA HIS A 823 7.75 21.97 0.30
C HIS A 823 8.31 21.51 1.66
N THR A 824 7.44 21.33 2.65
CA THR A 824 7.84 21.13 4.05
C THR A 824 7.01 20.04 4.69
N MET A 825 7.54 19.45 5.75
CA MET A 825 6.97 18.30 6.46
C MET A 825 6.60 18.63 7.90
N GLY A 826 6.08 19.85 8.12
CA GLY A 826 5.67 20.35 9.42
C GLY A 826 6.77 21.06 10.22
N ILE A 827 6.54 21.21 11.52
CA ILE A 827 7.45 21.90 12.44
C ILE A 827 8.15 20.92 13.39
N LEU A 828 9.33 21.31 13.87
CA LEU A 828 10.03 20.74 15.01
C LEU A 828 10.29 21.84 16.04
N CYS A 829 9.86 21.68 17.28
CA CYS A 829 10.15 22.63 18.34
C CYS A 829 10.39 21.92 19.69
N ASN A 830 10.97 22.63 20.66
CA ASN A 830 11.01 22.17 22.04
C ASN A 830 9.80 22.76 22.79
N PRO A 831 8.80 21.96 23.18
CA PRO A 831 7.63 22.48 23.90
C PRO A 831 7.96 23.06 25.27
N GLU A 832 9.14 22.74 25.84
CA GLU A 832 9.61 23.31 27.12
C GLU A 832 10.38 24.64 26.92
N HIS A 833 10.55 25.11 25.68
CA HIS A 833 11.19 26.40 25.43
C HIS A 833 10.34 27.53 26.02
N ALA A 834 10.95 28.44 26.79
CA ALA A 834 10.22 29.51 27.49
C ALA A 834 9.38 30.39 26.55
N ALA A 835 9.87 30.66 25.33
CA ALA A 835 9.11 31.31 24.25
C ALA A 835 7.75 30.67 23.92
N LEU A 836 7.56 29.38 24.21
CA LEU A 836 6.37 28.59 23.93
C LEU A 836 5.63 28.20 25.23
N ALA A 837 6.07 28.67 26.41
CA ALA A 837 5.50 28.28 27.69
C ALA A 837 4.01 28.65 27.84
N GLU A 838 3.57 29.70 27.15
CA GLU A 838 2.17 30.10 27.11
C GLU A 838 1.48 29.71 25.79
N PHE A 839 2.10 28.88 24.96
CA PHE A 839 1.55 28.36 23.72
C PHE A 839 1.49 26.83 23.77
N PRO A 840 0.35 26.24 24.19
CA PRO A 840 0.18 24.80 24.25
C PRO A 840 0.60 24.13 22.94
N THR A 841 1.61 23.28 23.00
CA THR A 841 2.18 22.60 21.84
C THR A 841 2.89 21.33 22.25
N GLU A 842 3.10 20.45 21.28
CA GLU A 842 4.04 19.34 21.36
C GLU A 842 5.24 19.65 20.44
N PHE A 843 6.20 18.72 20.35
CA PHE A 843 7.40 18.91 19.55
C PHE A 843 7.16 18.94 18.03
N HIS A 844 5.93 18.68 17.58
CA HIS A 844 5.53 18.54 16.18
C HIS A 844 4.26 19.33 15.85
N SER A 845 3.90 19.38 14.56
CA SER A 845 2.65 19.99 14.09
C SER A 845 1.42 19.25 14.64
N ASP A 846 0.42 20.00 15.11
CA ASP A 846 -0.95 19.58 15.42
C ASP A 846 -1.89 20.72 14.97
N TRP A 847 -3.21 20.52 14.99
CA TRP A 847 -4.21 21.35 14.29
C TRP A 847 -4.17 22.85 14.61
N GLN A 848 -3.70 23.27 15.78
CA GLN A 848 -3.51 24.69 16.10
C GLN A 848 -2.44 25.34 15.22
N TRP A 849 -1.38 24.61 14.86
CA TRP A 849 -0.31 25.12 14.01
C TRP A 849 -0.78 25.50 12.60
N TRP A 850 -1.92 24.97 12.14
CA TRP A 850 -2.53 25.38 10.86
C TRP A 850 -2.71 26.91 10.79
N TYR A 851 -3.13 27.55 11.88
CA TYR A 851 -3.39 28.99 11.91
C TYR A 851 -2.12 29.84 11.93
N VAL A 852 -1.03 29.28 12.47
CA VAL A 852 0.28 29.94 12.49
C VAL A 852 0.96 29.78 11.12
N ILE A 853 1.03 28.56 10.61
CA ILE A 853 1.74 28.22 9.37
C ILE A 853 1.12 28.91 8.14
N THR A 854 -0.22 28.93 8.02
CA THR A 854 -0.92 29.46 6.84
C THR A 854 -0.64 30.96 6.58
N ASN A 855 -0.23 31.71 7.60
CA ASN A 855 0.12 33.13 7.48
C ASN A 855 1.61 33.40 7.80
N SER A 856 2.48 32.45 7.48
CA SER A 856 3.92 32.52 7.73
C SER A 856 4.72 32.23 6.46
N ALA A 857 6.02 32.54 6.48
CA ALA A 857 6.98 32.12 5.47
C ALA A 857 8.23 31.53 6.12
N ALA A 858 8.80 30.47 5.58
CA ALA A 858 10.01 29.86 6.14
C ALA A 858 11.23 30.74 5.86
N MET A 859 11.94 31.15 6.91
CA MET A 859 13.23 31.84 6.78
C MET A 859 14.33 30.81 6.53
N ILE A 860 15.15 31.04 5.50
CA ILE A 860 16.31 30.19 5.16
C ILE A 860 17.51 30.69 5.97
N LEU A 861 18.00 29.87 6.89
CA LEU A 861 19.11 30.19 7.80
C LEU A 861 20.47 29.72 7.27
N ASP A 862 20.55 29.26 6.02
CA ASP A 862 21.74 28.62 5.45
C ASP A 862 23.00 29.50 5.46
N ASP A 863 22.84 30.82 5.42
CA ASP A 863 23.94 31.80 5.48
C ASP A 863 24.21 32.33 6.91
N LEU A 864 23.47 31.85 7.92
CA LEU A 864 23.67 32.19 9.32
C LEU A 864 24.47 31.09 10.05
N PRO A 865 25.09 31.39 11.22
CA PRO A 865 25.79 30.36 12.01
C PRO A 865 24.92 29.12 12.29
N ALA A 866 25.52 27.94 12.21
CA ALA A 866 24.82 26.66 12.36
C ALA A 866 24.41 26.33 13.81
N GLU A 867 25.05 26.99 14.77
CA GLU A 867 24.74 26.90 16.19
C GLU A 867 23.38 27.51 16.54
N ILE A 868 22.76 28.30 15.64
CA ILE A 868 21.43 28.86 15.85
C ILE A 868 20.42 27.71 15.94
N LYS A 869 19.77 27.63 17.09
CA LYS A 869 18.65 26.71 17.34
C LYS A 869 17.35 27.48 17.17
N PRO A 870 16.54 27.18 16.14
CA PRO A 870 15.22 27.78 16.01
C PRO A 870 14.36 27.47 17.23
N ILE A 871 13.58 28.46 17.65
CA ILE A 871 12.47 28.28 18.60
C ILE A 871 11.40 27.41 17.93
N VAL A 872 11.11 27.70 16.66
CA VAL A 872 10.22 26.91 15.80
C VAL A 872 10.96 26.63 14.50
N ARG A 873 11.46 25.39 14.37
CA ARG A 873 12.09 24.90 13.14
C ARG A 873 11.02 24.40 12.19
N VAL A 874 11.22 24.61 10.89
CA VAL A 874 10.42 23.95 9.84
C VAL A 874 11.24 22.80 9.27
N VAL A 875 10.62 21.63 9.09
CA VAL A 875 11.26 20.47 8.47
C VAL A 875 11.13 20.62 6.95
N ASP A 876 12.24 20.79 6.26
CA ASP A 876 12.29 20.93 4.78
C ASP A 876 12.19 19.56 4.08
N ASP A 877 11.92 19.56 2.78
CA ASP A 877 11.98 18.35 1.97
C ASP A 877 13.43 17.82 1.76
N TRP A 878 13.58 16.51 1.56
CA TRP A 878 14.90 15.86 1.46
C TRP A 878 15.57 16.04 0.08
N PHE A 879 14.91 16.64 -0.91
CA PHE A 879 15.52 16.98 -2.19
C PHE A 879 16.18 18.36 -2.22
N HIS A 880 15.93 19.23 -1.22
CA HIS A 880 16.54 20.57 -1.13
C HIS A 880 17.38 20.78 0.13
N VAL A 881 16.94 20.25 1.28
CA VAL A 881 17.66 20.29 2.56
C VAL A 881 18.15 21.70 2.95
N ARG A 882 17.23 22.58 3.30
CA ARG A 882 17.49 23.93 3.81
C ARG A 882 17.36 23.97 5.34
N ARG A 883 18.15 24.81 6.02
CA ARG A 883 17.91 25.13 7.45
C ARG A 883 16.77 26.13 7.56
N LEU A 884 15.58 25.69 7.96
CA LEU A 884 14.39 26.55 7.98
C LEU A 884 13.89 26.89 9.39
N ALA A 885 13.36 28.10 9.57
CA ALA A 885 12.72 28.52 10.82
C ALA A 885 11.51 29.44 10.60
N LEU A 886 10.54 29.38 11.51
CA LEU A 886 9.49 30.40 11.69
C LEU A 886 9.87 31.41 12.77
N ALA A 887 10.60 30.97 13.79
CA ALA A 887 11.08 31.83 14.86
C ALA A 887 12.43 31.33 15.40
N PHE A 888 13.33 32.25 15.70
CA PHE A 888 14.62 31.97 16.33
C PHE A 888 15.09 33.18 17.12
N GLU A 889 16.11 33.00 17.97
CA GLU A 889 16.70 34.10 18.73
C GLU A 889 18.23 34.11 18.62
N VAL A 890 18.79 35.31 18.63
CA VAL A 890 20.22 35.58 18.45
C VAL A 890 20.63 36.81 19.26
N LYS A 891 21.94 37.00 19.37
CA LYS A 891 22.56 38.22 19.89
C LYS A 891 23.03 39.09 18.73
N VAL A 892 22.69 40.37 18.77
CA VAL A 892 23.20 41.38 17.81
C VAL A 892 23.84 42.50 18.62
N GLY A 893 25.16 42.65 18.50
CA GLY A 893 25.93 43.55 19.35
C GLY A 893 25.84 43.12 20.82
N LYS A 894 25.24 43.96 21.68
CA LYS A 894 25.03 43.64 23.11
C LYS A 894 23.61 43.17 23.41
N GLY A 895 22.72 43.30 22.44
CA GLY A 895 21.29 43.15 22.61
C GLY A 895 20.81 41.79 22.15
N ARG A 896 19.58 41.50 22.54
CA ARG A 896 18.87 40.26 22.24
C ARG A 896 17.86 40.53 21.14
N LEU A 897 17.88 39.70 20.09
CA LEU A 897 16.95 39.80 18.98
C LEU A 897 16.20 38.47 18.81
N ILE A 898 14.88 38.53 18.92
CA ILE A 898 13.98 37.45 18.54
C ILE A 898 13.44 37.79 17.15
N VAL A 899 13.63 36.89 16.20
CA VAL A 899 13.17 37.06 14.81
C VAL A 899 12.05 36.08 14.55
N THR A 900 10.95 36.55 13.97
CA THR A 900 9.82 35.72 13.54
C THR A 900 9.31 36.15 12.18
N SER A 901 8.88 35.19 11.38
CA SER A 901 8.18 35.40 10.12
C SER A 901 6.71 35.05 10.19
N VAL A 902 6.19 34.80 11.40
CA VAL A 902 4.76 34.61 11.65
C VAL A 902 4.06 35.96 11.58
N ASP A 903 2.92 36.03 10.88
CA ASP A 903 2.08 37.23 10.94
C ASP A 903 1.37 37.35 12.30
N LEU A 904 2.00 38.04 13.25
CA LEU A 904 1.46 38.25 14.59
C LEU A 904 0.32 39.29 14.62
N ASP A 905 0.02 40.00 13.53
CA ASP A 905 -1.08 40.98 13.49
C ASP A 905 -2.46 40.35 13.36
N ALA A 906 -2.52 39.05 13.01
CA ALA A 906 -3.78 38.32 12.88
C ALA A 906 -4.41 37.97 14.24
N GLU A 907 -4.45 38.93 15.18
CA GLU A 907 -4.91 38.78 16.57
C GLU A 907 -6.41 38.42 16.69
N GLU A 908 -7.18 38.50 15.60
CA GLU A 908 -8.55 37.99 15.55
C GLU A 908 -8.58 36.46 15.69
N ASN A 909 -7.48 35.78 15.34
CA ASN A 909 -7.31 34.37 15.58
C ASN A 909 -6.76 34.12 17.00
N PRO A 910 -7.45 33.36 17.85
CA PRO A 910 -7.01 33.12 19.23
C PRO A 910 -5.68 32.38 19.32
N VAL A 911 -5.34 31.53 18.35
CA VAL A 911 -4.04 30.81 18.30
C VAL A 911 -2.90 31.79 18.06
N VAL A 912 -3.03 32.65 17.05
CA VAL A 912 -2.01 33.64 16.69
C VAL A 912 -1.85 34.67 17.81
N ALA A 913 -2.96 35.13 18.41
CA ALA A 913 -2.92 36.03 19.55
C ALA A 913 -2.17 35.41 20.75
N GLN A 914 -2.40 34.12 21.04
CA GLN A 914 -1.70 33.44 22.13
C GLN A 914 -0.21 33.22 21.79
N PHE A 915 0.12 32.84 20.56
CA PHE A 915 1.51 32.70 20.12
C PHE A 915 2.27 34.03 20.22
N ARG A 916 1.65 35.13 19.78
CA ARG A 916 2.16 36.50 19.94
C ARG A 916 2.41 36.81 21.41
N LYS A 917 1.43 36.56 22.28
CA LYS A 917 1.56 36.81 23.72
C LYS A 917 2.75 36.06 24.31
N SER A 918 2.85 34.74 24.05
CA SER A 918 3.94 33.90 24.55
C SER A 918 5.31 34.42 24.13
N LEU A 919 5.46 34.81 22.85
CA LEU A 919 6.71 35.39 22.35
C LEU A 919 7.07 36.72 23.01
N LEU A 920 6.10 37.61 23.18
CA LEU A 920 6.35 38.94 23.73
C LEU A 920 6.61 38.91 25.24
N ASP A 921 5.90 38.06 25.99
CA ASP A 921 6.13 37.89 27.42
C ASP A 921 7.53 37.28 27.65
N TYR A 922 7.95 36.28 26.85
CA TYR A 922 9.32 35.75 26.85
C TYR A 922 10.39 36.79 26.48
N ALA A 923 10.08 37.70 25.56
CA ALA A 923 10.99 38.80 25.22
C ALA A 923 11.19 39.77 26.40
N GLY A 924 10.19 39.91 27.27
CA GLY A 924 10.25 40.73 28.49
C GLY A 924 11.02 40.09 29.65
N GLU A 925 11.30 38.78 29.58
CA GLU A 925 12.08 38.09 30.59
C GLU A 925 13.58 38.37 30.48
N ALA A 926 14.23 38.53 31.64
CA ALA A 926 15.69 38.58 31.71
C ALA A 926 16.25 37.17 31.52
N VAL A 927 16.64 36.85 30.29
CA VAL A 927 17.23 35.55 29.94
C VAL A 927 18.76 35.68 29.86
N GLU A 928 19.49 35.08 30.79
CA GLU A 928 20.92 34.83 30.65
C GLU A 928 21.11 33.58 29.78
N ALA A 929 21.05 33.74 28.45
CA ALA A 929 21.36 32.70 27.48
C ALA A 929 22.65 33.02 26.72
N ASP A 930 23.50 32.01 26.51
CA ASP A 930 24.62 32.06 25.56
C ASP A 930 24.05 32.04 24.13
N LEU A 931 23.50 33.19 23.71
CA LEU A 931 22.94 33.40 22.39
C LEU A 931 24.05 33.51 21.34
N VAL A 932 23.80 32.92 20.18
CA VAL A 932 24.71 32.99 19.02
C VAL A 932 24.75 34.43 18.51
N GLU A 933 25.96 34.98 18.37
CA GLU A 933 26.17 36.33 17.88
C GLU A 933 26.09 36.38 16.35
N VAL A 934 25.30 37.32 15.82
CA VAL A 934 25.03 37.48 14.39
C VAL A 934 25.11 38.95 14.01
N ASP A 935 25.66 39.24 12.82
CA ASP A 935 25.67 40.60 12.26
C ASP A 935 24.25 41.00 11.82
N ALA A 936 23.85 42.24 12.11
CA ALA A 936 22.59 42.80 11.65
C ALA A 936 22.40 42.73 10.12
N ALA A 937 23.48 42.82 9.34
CA ALA A 937 23.45 42.66 7.89
C ALA A 937 23.01 41.25 7.47
N ALA A 938 23.41 40.22 8.21
CA ALA A 938 23.00 38.84 7.96
C ALA A 938 21.53 38.61 8.35
N ILE A 939 21.01 39.30 9.37
CA ILE A 939 19.57 39.29 9.66
C ILE A 939 18.78 40.02 8.57
N ARG A 940 19.29 41.15 8.08
CA ARG A 940 18.67 41.90 6.98
C ARG A 940 18.64 41.10 5.67
N SER A 941 19.55 40.16 5.43
CA SER A 941 19.50 39.30 4.23
C SER A 941 18.41 38.23 4.29
N LEU A 942 17.64 38.13 5.37
CA LEU A 942 16.47 37.25 5.43
C LEU A 942 15.24 37.87 4.76
N TYR A 943 15.25 39.17 4.43
CA TYR A 943 14.09 39.87 3.92
C TYR A 943 14.43 41.02 2.96
N ARG A 944 13.49 41.35 2.08
CA ARG A 944 13.65 42.34 1.00
C ARG A 944 13.32 43.77 1.40
#